data_AF-A0A5J5V5S5-F1
#
_entry.id   AF-A0A5J5V5S5-F1
#
_cell.length_a   1.000
_cell.length_b   1.000
_cell.length_c   1.000
_cell.angle_alpha   90.00
_cell.angle_beta   90.00
_cell.angle_gamma   90.00
#
_symmetry.space_group_name_H-M   'P 1'
#
loop_
_entity.id
_entity.type
_entity.pdbx_description
1 polymer ?
#
loop_
_entity_poly.entity_id
_entity_poly.type
_entity_poly.pdbx_seq_one_letter_code
_entity_poly.pdbx_strand_id
1 'polypeptide(L)'
;MSGYVGILVSDPCLQNQFTQVELRSLKSHFTSMRRENGKLTLGDLASRICRLKVVGENLSDQETTDFIAALYPNFNDEVDFESFLKVYLKLHAHASSRTGNPAKNSSAFLKAATTTLLHTISESEKASYVAHINNYLAQDGFLNKYLPIDPSSNDLFEIVKDGVLLCKLINVAVPGTIDERAINTKRLLNPWERNENHTLCLNSAKAIGCTVVNIGTQDFIEGRRHLVLGLISQIIKIQLLADLNLKKTPQLVELVDDSKDVEELMSLPPEKILLRWMNFQLNKSSYKKTVTNFSTDVKDAEAYAHLLNVLAPEHSNPSTLAVKDPLQRAKLVLDHADRMGCKRYLTAKDIVDGSPNLNLAFVAHVFQHRNGLSTQTKQISFLETLPDDAQVSREERVFRFWINSLGNSTYIDNVFEDLRNGWILLETLDKVSPGIVNWKVANKPPIKLPFKKVENCNQVVKIGKQLKFSLVNIAGNDIVQGNKKLILAYLWQLMRFNILQLLKNLRSHSHGKEITDVDILRWANTKVSNSGSQSRMDSFKDKSLSDGIFFLELLSAVQPRSVNWSLVTEGVTDEQKKMNATYIISIARKLGCSIFLLPEDIIEVNQKMILTLTASIMYWFLKQPVEEKPAATSDSENGSQLETLSNSTTDDSASESSVE
;
A
#
# COMPACT_ATOMS: atom_id res chain seq x y z
N MET A 1 22.38 -7.13 -17.89
CA MET A 1 21.02 -7.09 -17.32
C MET A 1 20.83 -8.30 -16.42
N SER A 2 20.22 -8.17 -15.24
CA SER A 2 19.55 -9.28 -14.56
C SER A 2 18.04 -9.00 -14.58
N GLY A 3 17.26 -9.91 -15.13
CA GLY A 3 15.81 -9.83 -14.99
C GLY A 3 15.42 -9.90 -13.51
N TYR A 4 14.27 -9.33 -13.15
CA TYR A 4 13.67 -9.48 -11.82
C TYR A 4 13.13 -10.91 -11.62
N VAL A 5 14.00 -11.91 -11.75
CA VAL A 5 13.68 -13.32 -11.52
C VAL A 5 13.30 -13.47 -10.04
N GLY A 6 12.09 -13.95 -9.79
CA GLY A 6 11.65 -14.34 -8.45
C GLY A 6 12.53 -15.49 -7.94
N ILE A 7 12.73 -15.58 -6.63
CA ILE A 7 13.36 -16.77 -6.07
C ILE A 7 12.32 -17.88 -6.11
N LEU A 8 12.60 -18.86 -6.97
CA LEU A 8 11.89 -20.13 -6.99
C LEU A 8 12.43 -21.03 -5.87
N VAL A 9 11.50 -21.74 -5.26
CA VAL A 9 11.67 -22.82 -4.29
C VAL A 9 10.89 -24.01 -4.87
N SER A 10 11.50 -25.18 -4.94
CA SER A 10 10.97 -26.34 -5.65
C SER A 10 9.69 -26.87 -5.01
N ASP A 11 9.60 -26.75 -3.69
CA ASP A 11 8.40 -27.00 -2.87
C ASP A 11 7.42 -25.82 -2.94
N PRO A 12 6.26 -25.94 -3.64
CA PRO A 12 5.30 -24.84 -3.76
C PRO A 12 4.58 -24.52 -2.44
N CYS A 13 4.51 -25.46 -1.50
CA CYS A 13 3.94 -25.23 -0.18
C CYS A 13 4.88 -24.35 0.66
N LEU A 14 6.19 -24.59 0.55
CA LEU A 14 7.23 -23.77 1.17
C LEU A 14 7.34 -22.39 0.50
N GLN A 15 7.31 -22.31 -0.83
CA GLN A 15 7.36 -21.03 -1.56
C GLN A 15 6.22 -20.08 -1.16
N ASN A 16 5.02 -20.62 -0.93
CA ASN A 16 3.83 -19.84 -0.54
C ASN A 16 3.81 -19.37 0.92
N GLN A 17 4.80 -19.71 1.75
CA GLN A 17 4.93 -19.27 3.14
C GLN A 17 5.84 -18.03 3.33
N PHE A 18 6.39 -17.48 2.25
CA PHE A 18 7.25 -16.29 2.28
C PHE A 18 6.89 -15.34 1.14
N THR A 19 7.04 -14.03 1.34
CA THR A 19 6.99 -13.02 0.25
C THR A 19 8.26 -13.09 -0.62
N GLN A 20 8.22 -12.59 -1.88
CA GLN A 20 9.44 -12.53 -2.71
C GLN A 20 10.49 -11.58 -2.11
N VAL A 21 10.07 -10.61 -1.28
CA VAL A 21 10.98 -9.73 -0.53
C VAL A 21 11.70 -10.50 0.59
N GLU A 22 10.98 -11.30 1.37
CA GLU A 22 11.55 -12.16 2.41
C GLU A 22 12.44 -13.23 1.82
N LEU A 23 12.03 -13.91 0.75
CA LEU A 23 12.87 -14.89 0.06
C LEU A 23 14.19 -14.27 -0.42
N ARG A 24 14.17 -13.02 -0.91
CA ARG A 24 15.40 -12.30 -1.32
C ARG A 24 16.29 -11.95 -0.13
N SER A 25 15.70 -11.49 0.97
CA SER A 25 16.43 -11.22 2.22
C SER A 25 17.07 -12.51 2.77
N LEU A 26 16.27 -13.56 2.93
CA LEU A 26 16.66 -14.87 3.44
C LEU A 26 17.71 -15.54 2.54
N LYS A 27 17.58 -15.47 1.21
CA LYS A 27 18.59 -15.99 0.27
C LYS A 27 19.88 -15.19 0.32
N SER A 28 19.81 -13.86 0.49
CA SER A 28 21.00 -13.03 0.70
C SER A 28 21.73 -13.43 1.99
N HIS A 29 21.01 -13.59 3.09
CA HIS A 29 21.56 -14.06 4.36
C HIS A 29 22.14 -15.48 4.28
N PHE A 30 21.44 -16.43 3.69
CA PHE A 30 21.93 -17.80 3.43
C PHE A 30 23.20 -17.79 2.57
N THR A 31 23.23 -16.99 1.50
CA THR A 31 24.41 -16.86 0.61
C THR A 31 25.57 -16.13 1.28
N SER A 32 25.32 -15.28 2.28
CA SER A 32 26.36 -14.71 3.15
C SER A 32 26.93 -15.77 4.08
N MET A 33 26.07 -16.51 4.79
CA MET A 33 26.48 -17.58 5.71
C MET A 33 27.27 -18.69 5.00
N ARG A 34 26.86 -19.08 3.78
CA ARG A 34 27.58 -20.07 2.97
C ARG A 34 28.93 -19.56 2.44
N ARG A 35 29.08 -18.27 2.12
CA ARG A 35 30.33 -17.72 1.56
C ARG A 35 31.49 -17.68 2.55
N GLU A 36 31.21 -17.65 3.86
CA GLU A 36 32.25 -17.62 4.89
C GLU A 36 32.93 -18.99 5.10
N ASN A 37 32.21 -20.10 4.92
CA ASN A 37 32.70 -21.47 5.17
C ASN A 37 32.70 -22.39 3.92
N GLY A 38 32.19 -21.95 2.77
CA GLY A 38 32.05 -22.73 1.52
C GLY A 38 30.86 -23.71 1.53
N LYS A 39 30.68 -24.44 2.63
CA LYS A 39 29.50 -25.25 2.96
C LYS A 39 28.81 -24.69 4.20
N LEU A 40 27.51 -24.97 4.35
CA LEU A 40 26.73 -24.60 5.54
C LEU A 40 26.21 -25.89 6.18
N THR A 41 26.64 -26.20 7.41
CA THR A 41 26.13 -27.35 8.18
C THR A 41 24.98 -26.93 9.10
N LEU A 42 24.25 -27.90 9.65
CA LEU A 42 23.24 -27.64 10.69
C LEU A 42 23.84 -27.03 11.97
N GLY A 43 25.09 -27.38 12.32
CA GLY A 43 25.84 -26.75 13.42
C GLY A 43 26.21 -25.28 13.15
N ASP A 44 26.69 -24.99 11.93
CA ASP A 44 26.92 -23.59 11.51
C ASP A 44 25.63 -22.78 11.49
N LEU A 45 24.52 -23.39 11.08
CA LEU A 45 23.22 -22.73 11.07
C LEU A 45 22.74 -22.38 12.49
N ALA A 46 22.85 -23.31 13.43
CA ALA A 46 22.42 -23.11 14.82
C ALA A 46 23.10 -21.90 15.48
N SER A 47 24.42 -21.77 15.32
CA SER A 47 25.20 -20.67 15.88
C SER A 47 25.03 -19.32 15.15
N ARG A 48 24.40 -19.30 13.97
CA ARG A 48 24.33 -18.10 13.10
C ARG A 48 22.90 -17.60 12.85
N ILE A 49 21.87 -18.45 12.96
CA ILE A 49 20.49 -18.08 12.65
C ILE A 49 19.92 -17.03 13.62
N CYS A 50 20.46 -16.94 14.84
CA CYS A 50 20.20 -15.84 15.79
C CYS A 50 20.57 -14.45 15.24
N ARG A 51 21.49 -14.35 14.27
CA ARG A 51 21.83 -13.07 13.63
C ARG A 51 20.72 -12.51 12.74
N LEU A 52 19.66 -13.28 12.47
CA LEU A 52 18.45 -12.81 11.81
C LEU A 52 17.57 -12.06 12.83
N LYS A 53 17.22 -10.80 12.54
CA LYS A 53 16.51 -9.88 13.45
C LYS A 53 15.29 -10.47 14.17
N VAL A 54 14.53 -11.34 13.50
CA VAL A 54 13.29 -11.91 14.05
C VAL A 54 13.55 -13.04 15.08
N VAL A 55 14.67 -13.75 14.95
CA VAL A 55 15.05 -14.87 15.82
C VAL A 55 15.87 -14.38 17.01
N GLY A 56 16.89 -13.55 16.78
CA GLY A 56 17.80 -13.07 17.82
C GLY A 56 17.20 -12.09 18.84
N GLU A 57 16.02 -11.52 18.59
CA GLU A 57 15.30 -10.73 19.59
C GLU A 57 14.51 -11.60 20.59
N ASN A 58 14.30 -12.89 20.31
CA ASN A 58 13.33 -13.75 21.01
C ASN A 58 13.88 -15.07 21.57
N LEU A 59 15.07 -15.52 21.13
CA LEU A 59 15.70 -16.76 21.57
C LEU A 59 17.20 -16.54 21.79
N SER A 60 17.79 -17.18 22.81
CA SER A 60 19.24 -17.20 23.01
C SER A 60 19.95 -18.20 22.08
N ASP A 61 21.26 -18.04 21.92
CA ASP A 61 22.09 -18.92 21.09
C ASP A 61 22.05 -20.38 21.54
N GLN A 62 21.99 -20.61 22.87
CA GLN A 62 21.89 -21.95 23.45
C GLN A 62 20.51 -22.59 23.15
N GLU A 63 19.41 -21.89 23.44
CA GLU A 63 18.05 -22.39 23.19
C GLU A 63 17.78 -22.68 21.71
N THR A 64 18.37 -21.87 20.82
CA THR A 64 18.28 -22.06 19.36
C THR A 64 19.04 -23.31 18.92
N THR A 65 20.22 -23.55 19.51
CA THR A 65 21.01 -24.77 19.27
C THR A 65 20.30 -26.01 19.79
N ASP A 66 19.77 -25.96 21.01
CA ASP A 66 19.05 -27.07 21.64
C ASP A 66 17.76 -27.42 20.88
N PHE A 67 17.03 -26.42 20.35
CA PHE A 67 15.83 -26.65 19.54
C PHE A 67 16.16 -27.27 18.17
N ILE A 68 17.27 -26.89 17.54
CA ILE A 68 17.73 -27.52 16.29
C ILE A 68 18.21 -28.96 16.57
N ALA A 69 18.89 -29.19 17.70
CA ALA A 69 19.30 -30.53 18.17
C ALA A 69 18.11 -31.49 18.32
N ALA A 70 17.00 -31.00 18.87
CA ALA A 70 15.78 -31.78 19.05
C ALA A 70 15.05 -32.10 17.73
N LEU A 71 15.31 -31.35 16.66
CA LEU A 71 14.65 -31.52 15.36
C LEU A 71 15.48 -32.31 14.33
N TYR A 72 16.80 -32.35 14.47
CA TYR A 72 17.71 -32.97 13.50
C TYR A 72 18.83 -33.75 14.21
N PRO A 73 18.92 -35.08 14.04
CA PRO A 73 19.88 -35.91 14.78
C PRO A 73 21.34 -35.78 14.29
N ASN A 74 21.58 -35.25 13.08
CA ASN A 74 22.91 -35.06 12.50
C ASN A 74 23.20 -33.57 12.29
N PHE A 75 24.26 -33.06 12.93
CA PHE A 75 24.70 -31.67 12.77
C PHE A 75 25.60 -31.42 11.56
N ASN A 76 26.14 -32.48 10.95
CA ASN A 76 27.08 -32.42 9.83
C ASN A 76 26.39 -32.39 8.45
N ASP A 77 25.07 -32.55 8.39
CA ASP A 77 24.33 -32.57 7.13
C ASP A 77 24.37 -31.17 6.46
N GLU A 78 24.60 -31.13 5.14
CA GLU A 78 24.71 -29.88 4.37
C GLU A 78 23.32 -29.27 4.17
N VAL A 79 23.15 -28.01 4.59
CA VAL A 79 21.88 -27.29 4.54
C VAL A 79 21.72 -26.60 3.19
N ASP A 80 20.78 -27.09 2.38
CA ASP A 80 20.31 -26.40 1.19
C ASP A 80 19.35 -25.26 1.53
N PHE A 81 18.99 -24.44 0.54
CA PHE A 81 18.15 -23.26 0.80
C PHE A 81 16.74 -23.63 1.27
N GLU A 82 16.19 -24.77 0.86
CA GLU A 82 14.86 -25.20 1.29
C GLU A 82 14.85 -25.73 2.72
N SER A 83 15.88 -26.50 3.10
CA SER A 83 16.07 -26.94 4.49
C SER A 83 16.29 -25.75 5.42
N PHE A 84 17.05 -24.73 4.98
CA PHE A 84 17.18 -23.46 5.70
C PHE A 84 15.81 -22.78 5.94
N LEU A 85 14.96 -22.67 4.92
CA LEU A 85 13.61 -22.10 5.06
C LEU A 85 12.72 -22.94 5.99
N LYS A 86 12.79 -24.28 5.91
CA LYS A 86 12.05 -25.21 6.79
C LYS A 86 12.48 -25.08 8.25
N VAL A 87 13.79 -24.95 8.52
CA VAL A 87 14.34 -24.70 9.87
C VAL A 87 13.89 -23.33 10.40
N TYR A 88 13.97 -22.29 9.57
CA TYR A 88 13.54 -20.93 9.92
C TYR A 88 12.07 -20.87 10.34
N LEU A 89 11.16 -21.53 9.61
CA LEU A 89 9.73 -21.59 9.94
C LEU A 89 9.46 -22.30 11.28
N LYS A 90 10.13 -23.43 11.54
CA LYS A 90 9.99 -24.17 12.81
C LYS A 90 10.46 -23.33 14.00
N LEU A 91 11.60 -22.64 13.87
CA LEU A 91 12.12 -21.73 14.88
C LEU A 91 11.19 -20.54 15.12
N HIS A 92 10.65 -19.94 14.05
CA HIS A 92 9.71 -18.83 14.15
C HIS A 92 8.41 -19.24 14.87
N ALA A 93 7.87 -20.43 14.56
CA ALA A 93 6.71 -20.98 15.25
C ALA A 93 6.98 -21.24 16.75
N HIS A 94 8.17 -21.75 17.09
CA HIS A 94 8.60 -21.98 18.47
C HIS A 94 8.80 -20.68 19.26
N ALA A 95 9.44 -19.66 18.66
CA ALA A 95 9.56 -18.33 19.27
C ALA A 95 8.17 -17.69 19.51
N SER A 96 7.25 -17.85 18.56
CA SER A 96 5.89 -17.31 18.65
C SER A 96 5.07 -17.98 19.76
N SER A 97 5.20 -19.29 19.99
CA SER A 97 4.44 -19.99 21.03
C SER A 97 4.84 -19.59 22.46
N ARG A 98 6.11 -19.21 22.69
CA ARG A 98 6.62 -18.82 24.02
C ARG A 98 6.18 -17.43 24.48
N THR A 99 5.84 -16.52 23.58
CA THR A 99 5.58 -15.11 23.95
C THR A 99 4.21 -14.86 24.56
N GLY A 100 3.26 -15.80 24.46
CA GLY A 100 2.12 -15.97 25.38
C GLY A 100 1.15 -14.79 25.56
N ASN A 101 1.24 -13.74 24.75
CA ASN A 101 0.57 -12.47 25.00
C ASN A 101 -0.43 -12.17 23.86
N PRO A 102 -1.71 -12.57 23.99
CA PRO A 102 -2.74 -12.12 23.06
C PRO A 102 -2.87 -10.61 23.24
N ALA A 103 -2.45 -9.85 22.24
CA ALA A 103 -2.23 -8.42 22.38
C ALA A 103 -3.52 -7.70 22.78
N LYS A 104 -3.65 -7.33 24.06
CA LYS A 104 -4.65 -6.35 24.56
C LYS A 104 -4.31 -4.94 24.07
N ASN A 105 -4.34 -4.79 22.76
CA ASN A 105 -4.27 -3.53 22.04
C ASN A 105 -5.42 -3.55 21.04
N SER A 106 -6.47 -2.77 21.31
CA SER A 106 -7.68 -2.61 20.48
C SER A 106 -7.43 -1.86 19.15
N SER A 107 -6.22 -1.98 18.62
CA SER A 107 -5.70 -1.52 17.32
C SER A 107 -4.93 -2.60 16.55
N ALA A 108 -4.91 -3.86 17.03
CA ALA A 108 -4.27 -4.99 16.34
C ALA A 108 -4.81 -5.24 14.91
N PHE A 109 -6.02 -4.76 14.64
CA PHE A 109 -6.74 -4.93 13.38
C PHE A 109 -6.16 -4.17 12.17
N LEU A 110 -5.31 -3.15 12.40
CA LEU A 110 -4.44 -2.56 11.36
C LEU A 110 -2.99 -3.06 11.44
N LYS A 111 -2.56 -3.62 12.59
CA LYS A 111 -1.22 -4.23 12.75
C LYS A 111 -1.07 -5.55 11.98
N ALA A 112 -2.18 -6.24 11.74
CA ALA A 112 -2.26 -7.43 10.88
C ALA A 112 -2.10 -7.13 9.37
N ALA A 113 -1.84 -5.88 8.98
CA ALA A 113 -1.51 -5.52 7.60
C ALA A 113 -0.19 -6.15 7.09
N THR A 114 0.63 -6.71 8.00
CA THR A 114 1.71 -7.63 7.64
C THR A 114 1.20 -9.06 7.74
N THR A 115 1.08 -9.75 6.61
CA THR A 115 0.61 -11.16 6.50
C THR A 115 1.67 -12.18 6.93
N THR A 116 2.33 -11.96 8.07
CA THR A 116 3.44 -12.78 8.60
C THR A 116 3.05 -13.69 9.76
N LEU A 117 1.81 -13.65 10.22
CA LEU A 117 1.42 -14.18 11.54
C LEU A 117 0.36 -15.30 11.57
N LEU A 118 -0.01 -15.89 10.41
CA LEU A 118 -0.54 -17.26 10.21
C LEU A 118 -1.08 -17.40 8.77
N HIS A 119 -0.52 -18.30 7.95
CA HIS A 119 -0.92 -18.49 6.55
C HIS A 119 -2.19 -19.35 6.35
N THR A 120 -3.09 -19.38 7.34
CA THR A 120 -4.35 -20.13 7.25
C THR A 120 -5.38 -19.29 6.49
N ILE A 121 -5.63 -19.65 5.23
CA ILE A 121 -6.68 -19.03 4.42
C ILE A 121 -8.04 -19.36 5.05
N SER A 122 -8.81 -18.35 5.44
CA SER A 122 -10.21 -18.55 5.77
C SER A 122 -10.99 -18.74 4.47
N GLU A 123 -11.42 -19.97 4.18
CA GLU A 123 -12.28 -20.27 3.03
C GLU A 123 -13.60 -19.48 3.09
N SER A 124 -14.07 -19.09 4.28
CA SER A 124 -15.24 -18.23 4.43
C SER A 124 -14.97 -16.78 4.01
N GLU A 125 -13.80 -16.22 4.37
CA GLU A 125 -13.41 -14.88 3.90
C GLU A 125 -13.21 -14.87 2.38
N LYS A 126 -12.53 -15.88 1.83
CA LYS A 126 -12.41 -16.09 0.39
C LYS A 126 -13.79 -16.13 -0.28
N ALA A 127 -14.73 -16.91 0.24
CA ALA A 127 -16.08 -17.02 -0.32
C ALA A 127 -16.85 -15.70 -0.27
N SER A 128 -16.76 -14.96 0.83
CA SER A 128 -17.34 -13.62 0.98
C SER A 128 -16.74 -12.62 -0.02
N TYR A 129 -15.42 -12.61 -0.18
CA TYR A 129 -14.73 -11.72 -1.11
C TYR A 129 -15.04 -12.05 -2.57
N VAL A 130 -15.16 -13.34 -2.93
CA VAL A 130 -15.62 -13.77 -4.26
C VAL A 130 -17.07 -13.34 -4.51
N ALA A 131 -17.97 -13.52 -3.54
CA ALA A 131 -19.35 -13.06 -3.65
C ALA A 131 -19.44 -11.53 -3.82
N HIS A 132 -18.61 -10.77 -3.10
CA HIS A 132 -18.51 -9.32 -3.27
C HIS A 132 -17.99 -8.94 -4.68
N ILE A 133 -16.89 -9.55 -5.15
CA ILE A 133 -16.37 -9.35 -6.51
C ILE A 133 -17.44 -9.64 -7.57
N ASN A 134 -18.13 -10.77 -7.47
CA ASN A 134 -19.21 -11.15 -8.37
C ASN A 134 -20.34 -10.12 -8.37
N ASN A 135 -20.74 -9.61 -7.20
CA ASN A 135 -21.84 -8.63 -7.09
C ASN A 135 -21.49 -7.25 -7.68
N TYR A 136 -20.29 -6.73 -7.44
CA TYR A 136 -19.91 -5.36 -7.85
C TYR A 136 -19.30 -5.28 -9.26
N LEU A 137 -18.75 -6.38 -9.80
CA LEU A 137 -18.13 -6.42 -11.13
C LEU A 137 -18.91 -7.22 -12.17
N ALA A 138 -20.10 -7.78 -11.84
CA ALA A 138 -20.95 -8.53 -12.79
C ALA A 138 -21.23 -7.80 -14.12
N GLN A 139 -21.37 -6.47 -14.08
CA GLN A 139 -21.71 -5.65 -15.25
C GLN A 139 -20.47 -5.12 -16.00
N ASP A 140 -19.26 -5.52 -15.60
CA ASP A 140 -18.03 -5.03 -16.21
C ASP A 140 -17.80 -5.63 -17.61
N GLY A 141 -17.60 -4.75 -18.61
CA GLY A 141 -17.48 -5.16 -20.01
C GLY A 141 -16.29 -6.08 -20.33
N PHE A 142 -15.26 -6.11 -19.50
CA PHE A 142 -14.12 -7.03 -19.66
C PHE A 142 -14.27 -8.29 -18.78
N LEU A 143 -14.59 -8.11 -17.50
CA LEU A 143 -14.62 -9.20 -16.52
C LEU A 143 -15.87 -10.09 -16.60
N ASN A 144 -16.95 -9.68 -17.27
CA ASN A 144 -18.14 -10.53 -17.50
C ASN A 144 -17.83 -11.87 -18.19
N LYS A 145 -16.66 -12.02 -18.84
CA LYS A 145 -16.20 -13.31 -19.40
C LYS A 145 -15.58 -14.27 -18.38
N TYR A 146 -15.24 -13.77 -17.20
CA TYR A 146 -14.56 -14.48 -16.10
C TYR A 146 -15.42 -14.52 -14.82
N LEU A 147 -16.58 -13.88 -14.83
CA LEU A 147 -17.54 -13.81 -13.73
C LEU A 147 -18.82 -14.57 -14.11
N PRO A 148 -19.53 -15.20 -13.17
CA PRO A 148 -19.20 -15.30 -11.74
C PRO A 148 -18.07 -16.31 -11.47
N ILE A 149 -17.15 -15.94 -10.57
CA ILE A 149 -16.15 -16.87 -10.01
C ILE A 149 -16.84 -17.79 -8.99
N ASP A 150 -16.55 -19.09 -9.04
CA ASP A 150 -17.00 -20.03 -8.00
C ASP A 150 -16.23 -19.78 -6.68
N PRO A 151 -16.92 -19.48 -5.55
CA PRO A 151 -16.31 -19.33 -4.23
C PRO A 151 -15.45 -20.51 -3.77
N SER A 152 -15.76 -21.73 -4.21
CA SER A 152 -15.04 -22.95 -3.80
C SER A 152 -13.74 -23.16 -4.59
N SER A 153 -13.72 -22.74 -5.85
CA SER A 153 -12.60 -22.86 -6.80
C SER A 153 -11.32 -22.11 -6.35
N ASN A 154 -10.23 -22.31 -7.11
CA ASN A 154 -9.03 -21.47 -7.01
C ASN A 154 -8.98 -20.38 -8.10
N ASP A 155 -10.05 -20.21 -8.88
CA ASP A 155 -10.03 -19.42 -10.12
C ASP A 155 -9.78 -17.93 -9.85
N LEU A 156 -10.19 -17.44 -8.67
CA LEU A 156 -9.81 -16.12 -8.17
C LEU A 156 -8.31 -15.85 -8.29
N PHE A 157 -7.47 -16.83 -7.92
CA PHE A 157 -6.01 -16.69 -7.92
C PHE A 157 -5.39 -16.77 -9.31
N GLU A 158 -6.09 -17.34 -10.29
CA GLU A 158 -5.69 -17.34 -11.69
C GLU A 158 -6.09 -16.03 -12.38
N ILE A 159 -7.34 -15.57 -12.19
CA ILE A 159 -7.85 -14.32 -12.79
C ILE A 159 -7.09 -13.09 -12.26
N VAL A 160 -6.66 -13.12 -11.00
CA VAL A 160 -5.83 -12.05 -10.43
C VAL A 160 -4.47 -11.92 -11.14
N LYS A 161 -3.90 -12.98 -11.75
CA LYS A 161 -2.54 -12.95 -12.33
C LYS A 161 -2.36 -11.91 -13.43
N ASP A 162 -3.42 -11.49 -14.12
CA ASP A 162 -3.38 -10.46 -15.16
C ASP A 162 -3.52 -9.02 -14.62
N GLY A 163 -3.80 -8.85 -13.32
CA GLY A 163 -3.85 -7.56 -12.62
C GLY A 163 -5.11 -6.72 -12.90
N VAL A 164 -5.84 -6.99 -13.98
CA VAL A 164 -7.05 -6.25 -14.37
C VAL A 164 -8.12 -6.27 -13.28
N LEU A 165 -8.38 -7.44 -12.68
CA LEU A 165 -9.37 -7.59 -11.60
C LEU A 165 -9.06 -6.71 -10.39
N LEU A 166 -7.80 -6.66 -9.94
CA LEU A 166 -7.41 -5.83 -8.80
C LEU A 166 -7.51 -4.34 -9.11
N CYS A 167 -7.08 -3.91 -10.30
CA CYS A 167 -7.22 -2.51 -10.74
C CYS A 167 -8.69 -2.07 -10.78
N LYS A 168 -9.59 -2.92 -11.29
CA LYS A 168 -11.04 -2.64 -11.30
C LYS A 168 -11.64 -2.63 -9.89
N LEU A 169 -11.22 -3.54 -9.02
CA LEU A 169 -11.66 -3.56 -7.61
C LEU A 169 -11.23 -2.29 -6.84
N ILE A 170 -10.04 -1.73 -7.14
CA ILE A 170 -9.61 -0.43 -6.60
C ILE A 170 -10.59 0.70 -7.00
N ASN A 171 -11.05 0.72 -8.24
CA ASN A 171 -12.05 1.69 -8.71
C ASN A 171 -13.45 1.46 -8.10
N VAL A 172 -13.82 0.21 -7.78
CA VAL A 172 -15.05 -0.08 -7.03
C VAL A 172 -14.99 0.48 -5.61
N ALA A 173 -13.82 0.41 -4.95
CA ALA A 173 -13.63 0.95 -3.60
C ALA A 173 -13.51 2.48 -3.55
N VAL A 174 -12.74 3.07 -4.49
CA VAL A 174 -12.54 4.51 -4.61
C VAL A 174 -12.62 4.91 -6.09
N PRO A 175 -13.80 5.30 -6.59
CA PRO A 175 -14.01 5.66 -7.99
C PRO A 175 -13.06 6.76 -8.47
N GLY A 176 -12.52 6.59 -9.69
CA GLY A 176 -11.59 7.53 -10.31
C GLY A 176 -10.14 7.44 -9.82
N THR A 177 -9.78 6.42 -9.02
CA THR A 177 -8.38 6.21 -8.58
C THR A 177 -7.47 5.78 -9.72
N ILE A 178 -7.98 4.95 -10.63
CA ILE A 178 -7.28 4.43 -11.80
C ILE A 178 -8.08 4.81 -13.05
N ASP A 179 -7.42 5.45 -14.02
CA ASP A 179 -7.95 5.55 -15.37
C ASP A 179 -7.88 4.18 -16.03
N GLU A 180 -9.04 3.58 -16.32
CA GLU A 180 -9.10 2.25 -16.91
C GLU A 180 -8.44 2.18 -18.29
N ARG A 181 -8.32 3.32 -18.97
CA ARG A 181 -7.62 3.47 -20.26
C ARG A 181 -6.12 3.19 -20.16
N ALA A 182 -5.54 3.23 -18.95
CA ALA A 182 -4.16 2.86 -18.70
C ALA A 182 -3.97 1.35 -18.46
N ILE A 183 -5.04 0.60 -18.16
CA ILE A 183 -4.97 -0.84 -17.89
C ILE A 183 -4.79 -1.61 -19.20
N ASN A 184 -3.85 -2.55 -19.24
CA ASN A 184 -3.69 -3.45 -20.37
C ASN A 184 -4.79 -4.53 -20.31
N THR A 185 -5.81 -4.43 -21.17
CA THR A 185 -7.02 -5.28 -21.20
C THR A 185 -7.08 -6.20 -22.44
N LYS A 186 -5.92 -6.66 -22.92
CA LYS A 186 -5.84 -7.64 -24.02
C LYS A 186 -6.25 -9.04 -23.52
N ARG A 187 -6.75 -9.89 -24.43
CA ARG A 187 -7.11 -11.29 -24.12
C ARG A 187 -5.91 -12.14 -23.67
N LEU A 188 -4.73 -11.84 -24.22
CA LEU A 188 -3.45 -12.42 -23.83
C LEU A 188 -2.51 -11.26 -23.54
N LEU A 189 -1.97 -11.21 -22.33
CA LEU A 189 -1.01 -10.20 -21.90
C LEU A 189 0.41 -10.76 -21.95
N ASN A 190 1.32 -9.97 -22.51
CA ASN A 190 2.75 -10.27 -22.42
C ASN A 190 3.22 -10.12 -20.95
N PRO A 191 4.28 -10.82 -20.51
CA PRO A 191 4.77 -10.73 -19.12
C PRO A 191 5.06 -9.30 -18.64
N TRP A 192 5.50 -8.43 -19.55
CA TRP A 192 5.71 -7.01 -19.29
C TRP A 192 4.38 -6.26 -19.05
N GLU A 193 3.39 -6.42 -19.91
CA GLU A 193 2.07 -5.79 -19.80
C GLU A 193 1.31 -6.22 -18.53
N ARG A 194 1.49 -7.49 -18.14
CA ARG A 194 1.02 -8.04 -16.86
C ARG A 194 1.72 -7.38 -15.67
N ASN A 195 3.05 -7.23 -15.72
CA ASN A 195 3.81 -6.55 -14.67
C ASN A 195 3.43 -5.06 -14.56
N GLU A 196 3.16 -4.38 -15.68
CA GLU A 196 2.64 -3.00 -15.68
C GLU A 196 1.29 -2.89 -14.97
N ASN A 197 0.34 -3.80 -15.24
CA ASN A 197 -0.96 -3.84 -14.54
C ASN A 197 -0.77 -4.00 -13.02
N HIS A 198 0.14 -4.89 -12.59
CA HIS A 198 0.46 -5.05 -11.15
C HIS A 198 1.18 -3.85 -10.55
N THR A 199 2.01 -3.16 -11.32
CA THR A 199 2.71 -1.94 -10.89
C THR A 199 1.71 -0.80 -10.68
N LEU A 200 0.77 -0.64 -11.62
CA LEU A 200 -0.38 0.27 -11.52
C LEU A 200 -1.24 -0.07 -10.31
N CYS A 201 -1.58 -1.34 -10.11
CA CYS A 201 -2.35 -1.83 -8.96
C CYS A 201 -1.67 -1.48 -7.64
N LEU A 202 -0.41 -1.87 -7.43
CA LEU A 202 0.31 -1.64 -6.16
C LEU A 202 0.46 -0.16 -5.82
N ASN A 203 0.80 0.68 -6.81
CA ASN A 203 0.96 2.12 -6.57
C ASN A 203 -0.39 2.83 -6.35
N SER A 204 -1.47 2.33 -6.96
CA SER A 204 -2.82 2.85 -6.73
C SER A 204 -3.41 2.38 -5.39
N ALA A 205 -3.11 1.15 -4.97
CA ALA A 205 -3.45 0.62 -3.65
C ALA A 205 -2.82 1.47 -2.53
N LYS A 206 -1.53 1.84 -2.64
CA LYS A 206 -0.89 2.80 -1.72
C LYS A 206 -1.62 4.14 -1.68
N ALA A 207 -2.06 4.64 -2.84
CA ALA A 207 -2.71 5.94 -2.96
C ALA A 207 -4.14 6.00 -2.39
N ILE A 208 -4.77 4.85 -2.09
CA ILE A 208 -6.03 4.76 -1.35
C ILE A 208 -5.84 4.38 0.13
N GLY A 209 -4.59 4.15 0.57
CA GLY A 209 -4.25 3.80 1.96
C GLY A 209 -4.00 2.32 2.22
N CYS A 210 -3.98 1.45 1.22
CA CYS A 210 -3.60 0.04 1.43
C CYS A 210 -2.11 -0.07 1.81
N THR A 211 -1.83 -0.89 2.81
CA THR A 211 -0.47 -1.24 3.22
C THR A 211 0.01 -2.44 2.40
N VAL A 212 0.88 -2.17 1.43
CA VAL A 212 1.41 -3.16 0.47
C VAL A 212 2.95 -3.23 0.47
N VAL A 213 3.58 -2.83 1.58
CA VAL A 213 5.05 -2.66 1.69
C VAL A 213 5.83 -3.96 1.39
N ASN A 214 5.29 -5.10 1.80
CA ASN A 214 5.93 -6.41 1.62
C ASN A 214 5.40 -7.17 0.39
N ILE A 215 4.64 -6.52 -0.51
CA ILE A 215 4.04 -7.14 -1.69
C ILE A 215 4.70 -6.61 -2.97
N GLY A 216 5.34 -7.49 -3.73
CA GLY A 216 5.89 -7.20 -5.04
C GLY A 216 4.93 -7.56 -6.18
N THR A 217 5.18 -7.04 -7.38
CA THR A 217 4.40 -7.39 -8.59
C THR A 217 4.44 -8.89 -8.88
N GLN A 218 5.61 -9.51 -8.66
CA GLN A 218 5.83 -10.93 -8.84
C GLN A 218 4.96 -11.80 -7.91
N ASP A 219 4.63 -11.33 -6.71
CA ASP A 219 3.77 -12.07 -5.78
C ASP A 219 2.34 -12.24 -6.34
N PHE A 220 1.85 -11.28 -7.14
CA PHE A 220 0.57 -11.37 -7.85
C PHE A 220 0.66 -12.16 -9.16
N ILE A 221 1.79 -12.07 -9.88
CA ILE A 221 2.04 -12.92 -11.07
C ILE A 221 2.06 -14.41 -10.68
N GLU A 222 2.60 -14.74 -9.50
CA GLU A 222 2.57 -16.08 -8.91
C GLU A 222 1.21 -16.46 -8.30
N GLY A 223 0.27 -15.52 -8.14
CA GLY A 223 -1.05 -15.78 -7.55
C GLY A 223 -1.02 -16.12 -6.05
N ARG A 224 -0.09 -15.54 -5.28
CA ARG A 224 0.15 -15.91 -3.88
C ARG A 224 -1.05 -15.61 -2.99
N ARG A 225 -1.77 -16.68 -2.64
CA ARG A 225 -3.14 -16.64 -2.10
C ARG A 225 -3.32 -15.70 -0.91
N HIS A 226 -2.43 -15.77 0.08
CA HIS A 226 -2.54 -14.97 1.30
C HIS A 226 -2.32 -13.47 1.05
N LEU A 227 -1.47 -13.09 0.10
CA LEU A 227 -1.22 -11.70 -0.28
C LEU A 227 -2.35 -11.13 -1.14
N VAL A 228 -2.88 -11.95 -2.06
CA VAL A 228 -4.04 -11.61 -2.89
C VAL A 228 -5.28 -11.35 -2.01
N LEU A 229 -5.61 -12.27 -1.10
CA LEU A 229 -6.72 -12.09 -0.16
C LEU A 229 -6.47 -10.93 0.81
N GLY A 230 -5.24 -10.74 1.29
CA GLY A 230 -4.88 -9.62 2.17
C GLY A 230 -5.04 -8.25 1.50
N LEU A 231 -4.76 -8.12 0.20
CA LEU A 231 -5.03 -6.89 -0.54
C LEU A 231 -6.54 -6.71 -0.81
N ILE A 232 -7.23 -7.76 -1.28
CA ILE A 232 -8.68 -7.71 -1.53
C ILE A 232 -9.46 -7.30 -0.26
N SER A 233 -9.08 -7.88 0.89
CA SER A 233 -9.64 -7.53 2.21
C SER A 233 -9.49 -6.04 2.52
N GLN A 234 -8.30 -5.48 2.32
CA GLN A 234 -8.05 -4.04 2.52
C GLN A 234 -8.87 -3.16 1.57
N ILE A 235 -9.00 -3.54 0.29
CA ILE A 235 -9.77 -2.77 -0.70
C ILE A 235 -11.27 -2.78 -0.36
N ILE A 236 -11.85 -3.96 -0.07
CA ILE A 236 -13.26 -4.10 0.35
C ILE A 236 -13.53 -3.32 1.65
N LYS A 237 -12.60 -3.37 2.61
CA LYS A 237 -12.69 -2.60 3.85
C LYS A 237 -12.69 -1.09 3.60
N ILE A 238 -11.87 -0.58 2.68
CA ILE A 238 -11.90 0.84 2.29
C ILE A 238 -13.26 1.20 1.67
N GLN A 239 -13.82 0.35 0.82
CA GLN A 239 -15.14 0.56 0.20
C GLN A 239 -16.28 0.63 1.23
N LEU A 240 -16.38 -0.37 2.11
CA LEU A 240 -17.47 -0.49 3.09
C LEU A 240 -17.42 0.61 4.16
N LEU A 241 -16.21 1.10 4.47
CA LEU A 241 -16.02 2.18 5.43
C LEU A 241 -15.96 3.57 4.79
N ALA A 242 -16.12 3.67 3.46
CA ALA A 242 -15.91 4.90 2.70
C ALA A 242 -16.86 6.04 3.09
N ASP A 243 -18.02 5.73 3.68
CA ASP A 243 -19.07 6.69 4.02
C ASP A 243 -19.05 7.13 5.50
N LEU A 244 -18.23 6.48 6.33
CA LEU A 244 -18.06 6.78 7.75
C LEU A 244 -17.13 7.99 7.98
N ASN A 245 -17.55 9.16 7.49
CA ASN A 245 -16.91 10.45 7.74
C ASN A 245 -17.92 11.60 7.61
N LEU A 246 -17.69 12.71 8.31
CA LEU A 246 -18.61 13.85 8.32
C LEU A 246 -18.81 14.53 6.95
N LYS A 247 -17.88 14.36 6.00
CA LYS A 247 -18.01 14.94 4.65
C LYS A 247 -19.07 14.24 3.82
N LYS A 248 -19.22 12.92 3.96
CA LYS A 248 -20.24 12.12 3.26
C LYS A 248 -21.49 11.88 4.09
N THR A 249 -21.35 11.70 5.40
CA THR A 249 -22.49 11.51 6.31
C THR A 249 -22.43 12.55 7.44
N PRO A 250 -22.89 13.79 7.18
CA PRO A 250 -22.96 14.84 8.20
C PRO A 250 -23.80 14.46 9.42
N GLN A 251 -24.73 13.49 9.28
CA GLN A 251 -25.55 12.96 10.36
C GLN A 251 -24.74 12.32 11.49
N LEU A 252 -23.47 11.92 11.25
CA LEU A 252 -22.60 11.37 12.29
C LEU A 252 -22.30 12.37 13.43
N VAL A 253 -22.62 13.67 13.28
CA VAL A 253 -22.58 14.64 14.39
C VAL A 253 -23.52 14.21 15.54
N GLU A 254 -24.61 13.48 15.28
CA GLU A 254 -25.50 12.96 16.34
C GLU A 254 -24.84 11.95 17.29
N LEU A 255 -23.65 11.45 16.96
CA LEU A 255 -22.88 10.56 17.84
C LEU A 255 -22.15 11.32 18.96
N VAL A 256 -22.36 12.63 19.05
CA VAL A 256 -21.59 13.59 19.85
C VAL A 256 -22.51 14.66 20.43
N ASP A 257 -22.30 15.00 21.71
CA ASP A 257 -23.04 16.06 22.39
C ASP A 257 -22.40 17.46 22.22
N ASP A 258 -21.06 17.55 22.28
CA ASP A 258 -20.28 18.80 22.35
C ASP A 258 -19.35 19.05 21.13
N SER A 259 -19.08 20.32 20.81
CA SER A 259 -18.27 20.70 19.64
C SER A 259 -16.81 20.24 19.67
N LYS A 260 -16.21 20.01 20.85
CA LYS A 260 -14.85 19.45 20.98
C LYS A 260 -14.79 17.98 20.55
N ASP A 261 -15.83 17.25 20.88
CA ASP A 261 -15.94 15.81 20.60
C ASP A 261 -16.19 15.57 19.09
N VAL A 262 -16.62 16.59 18.34
CA VAL A 262 -16.71 16.58 16.87
C VAL A 262 -15.32 16.62 16.23
N GLU A 263 -14.37 17.40 16.75
CA GLU A 263 -12.98 17.36 16.29
C GLU A 263 -12.30 16.03 16.67
N GLU A 264 -12.63 15.47 17.84
CA GLU A 264 -12.21 14.11 18.18
C GLU A 264 -12.82 13.08 17.21
N LEU A 265 -14.11 13.15 16.89
CA LEU A 265 -14.78 12.25 15.94
C LEU A 265 -14.15 12.30 14.55
N MET A 266 -13.79 13.50 14.08
CA MET A 266 -13.05 13.72 12.84
C MET A 266 -11.64 13.13 12.86
N SER A 267 -11.04 12.95 14.04
CA SER A 267 -9.72 12.35 14.18
C SER A 267 -9.73 10.82 14.18
N LEU A 268 -10.89 10.19 14.35
CA LEU A 268 -11.00 8.75 14.58
C LEU A 268 -10.96 7.90 13.28
N PRO A 269 -10.39 6.69 13.35
CA PRO A 269 -10.49 5.71 12.28
C PRO A 269 -11.96 5.34 12.01
N PRO A 270 -12.37 5.08 10.75
CA PRO A 270 -13.76 4.73 10.40
C PRO A 270 -14.34 3.57 11.22
N GLU A 271 -13.54 2.57 11.59
CA GLU A 271 -13.94 1.46 12.47
C GLU A 271 -14.39 1.92 13.86
N LYS A 272 -13.72 2.95 14.43
CA LYS A 272 -14.05 3.51 15.73
C LYS A 272 -15.31 4.36 15.65
N ILE A 273 -15.52 5.06 14.54
CA ILE A 273 -16.78 5.75 14.24
C ILE A 273 -17.92 4.73 14.15
N LEU A 274 -17.71 3.59 13.48
CA LEU A 274 -18.71 2.51 13.39
C LEU A 274 -19.03 1.87 14.75
N LEU A 275 -18.02 1.67 15.61
CA LEU A 275 -18.24 1.22 17.00
C LEU A 275 -19.01 2.27 17.81
N ARG A 276 -18.70 3.57 17.69
CA ARG A 276 -19.49 4.65 18.34
C ARG A 276 -20.94 4.62 17.88
N TRP A 277 -21.17 4.54 16.57
CA TRP A 277 -22.50 4.41 15.99
C TRP A 277 -23.27 3.19 16.50
N MET A 278 -22.64 2.01 16.51
CA MET A 278 -23.27 0.78 16.97
C MET A 278 -23.70 0.88 18.43
N ASN A 279 -22.83 1.42 19.30
CA ASN A 279 -23.18 1.66 20.70
C ASN A 279 -24.25 2.74 20.88
N PHE A 280 -24.23 3.82 20.10
CA PHE A 280 -25.26 4.86 20.11
C PHE A 280 -26.66 4.31 19.79
N GLN A 281 -26.77 3.41 18.80
CA GLN A 281 -28.05 2.75 18.52
C GLN A 281 -28.42 1.71 19.58
N LEU A 282 -27.45 0.94 20.10
CA LEU A 282 -27.69 -0.03 21.18
C LEU A 282 -28.18 0.62 22.48
N ASN A 283 -27.69 1.81 22.81
CA ASN A 283 -28.12 2.60 23.97
C ASN A 283 -29.60 3.04 23.90
N LYS A 284 -30.23 3.02 22.72
CA LYS A 284 -31.68 3.23 22.55
C LYS A 284 -32.52 1.98 22.90
N SER A 285 -31.86 0.85 23.15
CA SER A 285 -32.47 -0.43 23.52
C SER A 285 -32.16 -0.80 24.98
N SER A 286 -32.70 -1.94 25.44
CA SER A 286 -32.38 -2.51 26.76
C SER A 286 -31.00 -3.18 26.85
N TYR A 287 -30.16 -3.10 25.83
CA TYR A 287 -28.83 -3.72 25.79
C TYR A 287 -27.84 -3.01 26.72
N LYS A 288 -27.23 -3.76 27.66
CA LYS A 288 -26.39 -3.20 28.73
C LYS A 288 -24.87 -3.30 28.50
N LYS A 289 -24.43 -4.09 27.53
CA LYS A 289 -23.00 -4.28 27.22
C LYS A 289 -22.54 -3.20 26.25
N THR A 290 -21.29 -2.77 26.35
CA THR A 290 -20.66 -1.90 25.34
C THR A 290 -19.85 -2.75 24.36
N VAL A 291 -20.05 -2.56 23.06
CA VAL A 291 -19.31 -3.27 22.00
C VAL A 291 -18.00 -2.54 21.73
N THR A 292 -16.88 -3.21 21.92
CA THR A 292 -15.52 -2.64 21.78
C THR A 292 -14.73 -3.20 20.61
N ASN A 293 -15.19 -4.32 20.04
CA ASN A 293 -14.60 -5.02 18.91
C ASN A 293 -15.67 -5.80 18.12
N PHE A 294 -15.35 -6.16 16.87
CA PHE A 294 -16.22 -6.95 16.00
C PHE A 294 -15.92 -8.46 16.06
N SER A 295 -15.49 -8.99 17.21
CA SER A 295 -15.22 -10.42 17.39
C SER A 295 -15.87 -10.98 18.64
N THR A 296 -15.22 -10.88 19.81
CA THR A 296 -15.71 -11.47 21.06
C THR A 296 -17.01 -10.88 21.56
N ASP A 297 -17.27 -9.62 21.21
CA ASP A 297 -18.40 -8.83 21.74
C ASP A 297 -19.68 -9.00 20.88
N VAL A 298 -19.57 -9.64 19.70
CA VAL A 298 -20.68 -9.87 18.75
C VAL A 298 -20.93 -11.35 18.45
N LYS A 299 -20.03 -12.26 18.88
CA LYS A 299 -20.12 -13.70 18.58
C LYS A 299 -21.36 -14.42 19.09
N ASP A 300 -22.02 -13.88 20.11
CA ASP A 300 -23.27 -14.42 20.63
C ASP A 300 -24.50 -13.96 19.81
N ALA A 301 -24.32 -13.07 18.83
CA ALA A 301 -25.38 -12.42 18.05
C ALA A 301 -26.42 -11.62 18.89
N GLU A 302 -26.19 -11.41 20.19
CA GLU A 302 -27.10 -10.65 21.06
C GLU A 302 -27.08 -9.16 20.66
N ALA A 303 -25.88 -8.59 20.51
CA ALA A 303 -25.69 -7.22 20.03
C ALA A 303 -26.37 -6.98 18.67
N TYR A 304 -26.31 -7.95 17.76
CA TYR A 304 -26.97 -7.82 16.45
C TYR A 304 -28.49 -7.88 16.54
N ALA A 305 -29.06 -8.79 17.35
CA ALA A 305 -30.51 -8.83 17.56
C ALA A 305 -31.04 -7.50 18.10
N HIS A 306 -30.36 -6.89 19.09
CA HIS A 306 -30.72 -5.57 19.60
C HIS A 306 -30.56 -4.46 18.55
N LEU A 307 -29.46 -4.44 17.79
CA LEU A 307 -29.21 -3.43 16.76
C LEU A 307 -30.28 -3.46 15.65
N LEU A 308 -30.59 -4.65 15.09
CA LEU A 308 -31.58 -4.77 14.03
C LEU A 308 -33.01 -4.48 14.52
N ASN A 309 -33.34 -4.80 15.78
CA ASN A 309 -34.61 -4.42 16.40
C ASN A 309 -34.77 -2.90 16.56
N VAL A 310 -33.68 -2.13 16.77
CA VAL A 310 -33.71 -0.66 16.81
C VAL A 310 -33.83 -0.05 15.41
N LEU A 311 -33.11 -0.61 14.41
CA LEU A 311 -33.06 -0.07 13.05
C LEU A 311 -34.22 -0.51 12.14
N ALA A 312 -34.87 -1.61 12.46
CA ALA A 312 -35.98 -2.19 11.71
C ALA A 312 -36.96 -2.95 12.64
N PRO A 313 -37.66 -2.24 13.56
CA PRO A 313 -38.63 -2.86 14.46
C PRO A 313 -39.78 -3.55 13.71
N GLU A 314 -40.11 -3.13 12.49
CA GLU A 314 -41.14 -3.71 11.62
C GLU A 314 -40.81 -5.13 11.13
N HIS A 315 -39.56 -5.56 11.25
CA HIS A 315 -39.10 -6.91 10.92
C HIS A 315 -38.69 -7.73 12.15
N SER A 316 -38.85 -7.17 13.35
CA SER A 316 -38.50 -7.81 14.61
C SER A 316 -39.27 -9.12 14.83
N ASN A 317 -38.56 -10.14 15.31
CA ASN A 317 -39.15 -11.38 15.80
C ASN A 317 -38.84 -11.53 17.30
N PRO A 318 -39.85 -11.48 18.19
CA PRO A 318 -39.66 -11.59 19.65
C PRO A 318 -38.93 -12.87 20.09
N SER A 319 -39.00 -13.94 19.30
CA SER A 319 -38.31 -15.21 19.58
C SER A 319 -36.78 -15.10 19.54
N THR A 320 -36.21 -14.12 18.82
CA THR A 320 -34.75 -13.97 18.63
C THR A 320 -33.96 -13.91 19.94
N LEU A 321 -34.43 -13.10 20.89
CA LEU A 321 -33.79 -12.91 22.20
C LEU A 321 -34.04 -14.09 23.16
N ALA A 322 -35.05 -14.92 22.91
CA ALA A 322 -35.37 -16.09 23.72
C ALA A 322 -34.58 -17.35 23.33
N VAL A 323 -34.01 -17.40 22.11
CA VAL A 323 -33.14 -18.51 21.68
C VAL A 323 -31.90 -18.56 22.57
N LYS A 324 -31.56 -19.74 23.10
CA LYS A 324 -30.35 -19.96 23.92
C LYS A 324 -29.10 -20.21 23.08
N ASP A 325 -29.23 -20.97 22.00
CA ASP A 325 -28.12 -21.32 21.10
C ASP A 325 -27.65 -20.12 20.25
N PRO A 326 -26.36 -19.71 20.34
CA PRO A 326 -25.81 -18.64 19.50
C PRO A 326 -25.94 -18.89 18.00
N LEU A 327 -25.84 -20.14 17.53
CA LEU A 327 -25.86 -20.43 16.09
C LEU A 327 -27.27 -20.27 15.50
N GLN A 328 -28.31 -20.74 16.20
CA GLN A 328 -29.70 -20.45 15.87
C GLN A 328 -30.01 -18.94 15.96
N ARG A 329 -29.51 -18.24 16.99
CA ARG A 329 -29.68 -16.78 17.10
C ARG A 329 -29.05 -16.03 15.92
N ALA A 330 -27.84 -16.40 15.52
CA ALA A 330 -27.13 -15.88 14.36
C ALA A 330 -27.91 -16.11 13.05
N LYS A 331 -28.56 -17.27 12.86
CA LYS A 331 -29.42 -17.53 11.69
C LYS A 331 -30.63 -16.58 11.64
N LEU A 332 -31.28 -16.33 12.78
CA LEU A 332 -32.43 -15.43 12.84
C LEU A 332 -32.03 -13.95 12.64
N VAL A 333 -30.86 -13.55 13.14
CA VAL A 333 -30.27 -12.23 12.89
C VAL A 333 -30.02 -12.01 11.40
N LEU A 334 -29.49 -13.00 10.68
CA LEU A 334 -29.28 -12.91 9.24
C LEU A 334 -30.60 -12.84 8.47
N ASP A 335 -31.61 -13.63 8.85
CA ASP A 335 -32.94 -13.56 8.25
C ASP A 335 -33.63 -12.20 8.46
N HIS A 336 -33.42 -11.55 9.62
CA HIS A 336 -33.85 -10.16 9.86
C HIS A 336 -33.12 -9.18 8.94
N ALA A 337 -31.79 -9.32 8.80
CA ALA A 337 -31.01 -8.47 7.90
C ALA A 337 -31.43 -8.62 6.41
N ASP A 338 -31.74 -9.84 5.96
CA ASP A 338 -32.25 -10.08 4.60
C ASP A 338 -33.58 -9.36 4.35
N ARG A 339 -34.50 -9.39 5.34
CA ARG A 339 -35.80 -8.66 5.27
C ARG A 339 -35.60 -7.15 5.16
N MET A 340 -34.54 -6.61 5.75
CA MET A 340 -34.13 -5.20 5.60
C MET A 340 -33.48 -4.87 4.25
N GLY A 341 -33.32 -5.85 3.35
CA GLY A 341 -32.59 -5.71 2.09
C GLY A 341 -31.07 -5.79 2.22
N CYS A 342 -30.53 -6.02 3.42
CA CYS A 342 -29.09 -6.11 3.68
C CYS A 342 -28.57 -7.48 3.23
N LYS A 343 -28.19 -7.61 1.94
CA LYS A 343 -27.58 -8.82 1.37
C LYS A 343 -26.46 -9.40 2.26
N ARG A 344 -26.43 -10.74 2.39
CA ARG A 344 -25.50 -11.48 3.25
C ARG A 344 -24.04 -11.31 2.84
N TYR A 345 -23.23 -10.81 3.76
CA TYR A 345 -21.76 -10.81 3.67
C TYR A 345 -21.10 -12.00 4.37
N LEU A 346 -21.83 -12.67 5.26
CA LEU A 346 -21.32 -13.70 6.15
C LEU A 346 -22.40 -14.73 6.48
N THR A 347 -21.98 -15.90 6.97
CA THR A 347 -22.85 -16.98 7.42
C THR A 347 -23.04 -16.95 8.94
N ALA A 348 -24.06 -17.65 9.44
CA ALA A 348 -24.31 -17.76 10.88
C ALA A 348 -23.12 -18.37 11.65
N LYS A 349 -22.28 -19.17 10.98
CA LYS A 349 -21.06 -19.72 11.56
C LYS A 349 -20.00 -18.62 11.77
N ASP A 350 -19.84 -17.70 10.84
CA ASP A 350 -18.83 -16.62 10.90
C ASP A 350 -19.10 -15.61 12.02
N ILE A 351 -20.36 -15.43 12.40
CA ILE A 351 -20.74 -14.69 13.62
C ILE A 351 -20.19 -15.43 14.84
N VAL A 352 -20.54 -16.71 15.01
CA VAL A 352 -20.20 -17.51 16.20
C VAL A 352 -18.69 -17.78 16.32
N ASP A 353 -18.01 -17.97 15.20
CA ASP A 353 -16.54 -18.07 15.12
C ASP A 353 -15.85 -16.72 15.39
N GLY A 354 -16.60 -15.61 15.38
CA GLY A 354 -16.11 -14.27 15.75
C GLY A 354 -15.18 -13.64 14.72
N SER A 355 -15.35 -13.93 13.42
CA SER A 355 -14.48 -13.43 12.35
C SER A 355 -14.51 -11.89 12.27
N PRO A 356 -13.41 -11.18 12.59
CA PRO A 356 -13.45 -9.74 12.79
C PRO A 356 -13.68 -8.96 11.48
N ASN A 357 -13.12 -9.42 10.36
CA ASN A 357 -13.28 -8.78 9.05
C ASN A 357 -14.73 -8.91 8.54
N LEU A 358 -15.32 -10.10 8.67
CA LEU A 358 -16.66 -10.38 8.19
C LEU A 358 -17.71 -9.65 9.05
N ASN A 359 -17.60 -9.74 10.37
CA ASN A 359 -18.50 -9.04 11.29
C ASN A 359 -18.42 -7.52 11.13
N LEU A 360 -17.22 -6.95 10.91
CA LEU A 360 -17.06 -5.53 10.54
C LEU A 360 -17.79 -5.21 9.22
N ALA A 361 -17.58 -6.01 8.18
CA ALA A 361 -18.19 -5.80 6.87
C ALA A 361 -19.72 -5.80 6.95
N PHE A 362 -20.30 -6.71 7.73
CA PHE A 362 -21.75 -6.76 7.98
C PHE A 362 -22.26 -5.53 8.73
N VAL A 363 -21.56 -5.06 9.77
CA VAL A 363 -21.98 -3.83 10.51
C VAL A 363 -21.90 -2.60 9.59
N ALA A 364 -20.84 -2.49 8.79
CA ALA A 364 -20.67 -1.39 7.84
C ALA A 364 -21.77 -1.40 6.76
N HIS A 365 -22.12 -2.59 6.26
CA HIS A 365 -23.20 -2.75 5.30
C HIS A 365 -24.58 -2.39 5.87
N VAL A 366 -24.87 -2.77 7.13
CA VAL A 366 -26.09 -2.36 7.84
C VAL A 366 -26.12 -0.85 8.02
N PHE A 367 -25.00 -0.22 8.41
CA PHE A 367 -24.89 1.25 8.50
C PHE A 367 -25.22 1.94 7.16
N GLN A 368 -24.64 1.45 6.04
CA GLN A 368 -24.89 2.00 4.71
C GLN A 368 -26.36 1.89 4.26
N HIS A 369 -27.07 0.82 4.65
CA HIS A 369 -28.48 0.61 4.30
C HIS A 369 -29.43 1.37 5.23
N ARG A 370 -29.17 1.36 6.54
CA ARG A 370 -29.98 2.03 7.58
C ARG A 370 -29.11 2.47 8.74
N ASN A 371 -28.66 3.73 8.71
CA ASN A 371 -27.89 4.30 9.82
C ASN A 371 -28.76 4.68 11.04
N GLY A 372 -30.08 4.86 10.90
CA GLY A 372 -30.97 5.23 12.00
C GLY A 372 -30.60 6.56 12.70
N LEU A 373 -29.94 7.47 11.98
CA LEU A 373 -29.63 8.83 12.41
C LEU A 373 -30.74 9.77 11.91
N SER A 374 -31.02 10.85 12.64
CA SER A 374 -32.08 11.77 12.25
C SER A 374 -31.62 12.78 11.19
N THR A 375 -32.58 13.38 10.50
CA THR A 375 -32.33 14.47 9.54
C THR A 375 -32.34 15.85 10.21
N GLN A 376 -32.42 15.95 11.54
CA GLN A 376 -32.52 17.24 12.24
C GLN A 376 -31.17 17.96 12.35
N THR A 377 -30.84 18.63 11.25
CA THR A 377 -29.72 19.53 10.93
C THR A 377 -29.50 20.71 11.91
N LYS A 378 -29.48 20.48 13.23
CA LYS A 378 -29.30 21.55 14.23
C LYS A 378 -27.85 21.97 14.52
N GLN A 379 -26.85 21.27 13.96
CA GLN A 379 -25.42 21.57 14.19
C GLN A 379 -24.57 21.73 12.90
N ILE A 380 -25.17 21.80 11.70
CA ILE A 380 -24.40 21.81 10.43
C ILE A 380 -23.67 23.13 10.15
N SER A 381 -23.99 24.23 10.83
CA SER A 381 -23.29 25.53 10.67
C SER A 381 -21.78 25.50 10.97
N PHE A 382 -21.29 24.43 11.62
CA PHE A 382 -19.86 24.21 11.86
C PHE A 382 -19.10 23.65 10.64
N LEU A 383 -19.77 22.95 9.72
CA LEU A 383 -19.10 22.30 8.57
C LEU A 383 -18.82 23.26 7.40
N GLU A 384 -19.52 24.39 7.32
CA GLU A 384 -19.47 25.30 6.16
C GLU A 384 -18.46 26.46 6.30
N THR A 385 -17.79 26.61 7.45
CA THR A 385 -17.16 27.89 7.84
C THR A 385 -15.64 28.04 7.61
N LEU A 386 -14.91 27.03 7.08
CA LEU A 386 -13.45 27.13 6.85
C LEU A 386 -12.99 26.61 5.46
N PRO A 387 -12.82 27.48 4.46
CA PRO A 387 -12.24 27.12 3.16
C PRO A 387 -10.80 26.55 3.24
N ASP A 388 -10.03 26.95 4.26
CA ASP A 388 -8.63 26.55 4.45
C ASP A 388 -8.49 25.04 4.82
N ASP A 389 -9.55 24.44 5.40
CA ASP A 389 -9.55 23.01 5.79
C ASP A 389 -9.58 22.06 4.59
N ALA A 390 -10.03 22.49 3.41
CA ALA A 390 -10.05 21.66 2.22
C ALA A 390 -8.63 21.32 1.74
N GLN A 391 -7.73 22.31 1.70
CA GLN A 391 -6.34 22.12 1.33
C GLN A 391 -5.56 21.40 2.44
N VAL A 392 -5.77 21.78 3.70
CA VAL A 392 -5.17 21.08 4.86
C VAL A 392 -5.54 19.60 4.87
N SER A 393 -6.81 19.26 4.62
CA SER A 393 -7.29 17.88 4.53
C SER A 393 -6.74 17.12 3.31
N ARG A 394 -6.41 17.81 2.20
CA ARG A 394 -5.73 17.19 1.05
C ARG A 394 -4.27 16.88 1.38
N GLU A 395 -3.54 17.84 1.96
CA GLU A 395 -2.14 17.65 2.36
C GLU A 395 -2.00 16.58 3.47
N GLU A 396 -2.90 16.56 4.47
CA GLU A 396 -3.04 15.49 5.49
C GLU A 396 -3.00 14.11 4.82
N ARG A 397 -3.92 13.87 3.88
CA ARG A 397 -4.10 12.56 3.24
C ARG A 397 -2.86 12.15 2.45
N VAL A 398 -2.27 13.09 1.72
CA VAL A 398 -1.03 12.87 0.94
C VAL A 398 0.09 12.43 1.87
N PHE A 399 0.34 13.15 2.98
CA PHE A 399 1.42 12.79 3.89
C PHE A 399 1.12 11.50 4.67
N ARG A 400 -0.13 11.26 5.09
CA ARG A 400 -0.52 10.03 5.78
C ARG A 400 -0.24 8.79 4.94
N PHE A 401 -0.71 8.77 3.69
CA PHE A 401 -0.49 7.64 2.78
C PHE A 401 0.99 7.51 2.38
N TRP A 402 1.70 8.62 2.19
CA TRP A 402 3.14 8.60 1.97
C TRP A 402 3.89 7.97 3.15
N ILE A 403 3.65 8.39 4.40
CA ILE A 403 4.34 7.83 5.58
C ILE A 403 4.00 6.35 5.75
N ASN A 404 2.71 5.96 5.65
CA ASN A 404 2.29 4.56 5.74
C ASN A 404 2.96 3.68 4.66
N SER A 405 3.26 4.24 3.48
CA SER A 405 3.97 3.52 2.41
C SER A 405 5.47 3.23 2.68
N LEU A 406 6.09 3.88 3.67
CA LEU A 406 7.51 3.69 4.03
C LEU A 406 7.75 2.48 4.96
N GLY A 407 6.68 1.83 5.44
CA GLY A 407 6.75 0.66 6.30
C GLY A 407 7.24 0.97 7.72
N ASN A 408 6.68 2.01 8.34
CA ASN A 408 6.86 2.29 9.76
C ASN A 408 6.21 1.19 10.62
N SER A 409 6.54 1.13 11.92
CA SER A 409 6.05 0.08 12.83
C SER A 409 4.56 0.21 13.18
N THR A 410 4.01 1.42 13.00
CA THR A 410 2.65 1.80 13.38
C THR A 410 2.00 2.50 12.20
N TYR A 411 0.81 2.05 11.81
CA TYR A 411 -0.04 2.70 10.82
C TYR A 411 -0.60 4.01 11.38
N ILE A 412 -0.57 5.08 10.58
CA ILE A 412 -1.12 6.40 10.92
C ILE A 412 -2.55 6.50 10.41
N ASP A 413 -3.48 6.86 11.30
CA ASP A 413 -4.86 7.19 10.95
C ASP A 413 -5.08 8.70 10.81
N ASN A 414 -4.33 9.52 11.56
CA ASN A 414 -4.36 11.00 11.46
C ASN A 414 -2.98 11.61 11.76
N VAL A 415 -2.38 12.33 10.79
CA VAL A 415 -1.03 12.91 10.97
C VAL A 415 -0.95 13.99 12.07
N PHE A 416 -2.05 14.64 12.42
CA PHE A 416 -2.05 15.71 13.42
C PHE A 416 -2.06 15.19 14.85
N GLU A 417 -2.56 13.98 15.09
CA GLU A 417 -2.59 13.34 16.41
C GLU A 417 -1.48 12.30 16.60
N ASP A 418 -1.31 11.37 15.64
CA ASP A 418 -0.38 10.24 15.79
C ASP A 418 1.08 10.68 15.87
N LEU A 419 1.43 11.80 15.22
CA LEU A 419 2.79 12.35 15.18
C LEU A 419 3.17 13.15 16.45
N ARG A 420 2.21 13.51 17.33
CA ARG A 420 2.43 14.39 18.49
C ARG A 420 3.38 13.85 19.55
N ASN A 421 3.65 12.54 19.53
CA ASN A 421 4.62 11.89 20.42
C ASN A 421 6.05 11.84 19.83
N GLY A 422 6.24 12.31 18.59
CA GLY A 422 7.51 12.36 17.87
C GLY A 422 8.07 11.00 17.38
N TRP A 423 7.55 9.87 17.86
CA TRP A 423 8.12 8.54 17.58
C TRP A 423 8.04 8.18 16.10
N ILE A 424 6.89 8.36 15.48
CA ILE A 424 6.69 7.99 14.06
C ILE A 424 7.45 8.96 13.13
N LEU A 425 7.66 10.21 13.55
CA LEU A 425 8.56 11.15 12.85
C LEU A 425 10.02 10.68 12.92
N LEU A 426 10.48 10.15 14.05
CA LEU A 426 11.80 9.53 14.17
C LEU A 426 11.91 8.28 13.29
N GLU A 427 10.94 7.37 13.31
CA GLU A 427 10.96 6.20 12.40
C GLU A 427 11.03 6.64 10.93
N THR A 428 10.22 7.62 10.54
CA THR A 428 10.22 8.17 9.17
C THR A 428 11.57 8.80 8.82
N LEU A 429 12.20 9.55 9.73
CA LEU A 429 13.53 10.13 9.53
C LEU A 429 14.60 9.05 9.31
N ASP A 430 14.58 7.98 10.10
CA ASP A 430 15.55 6.87 9.97
C ASP A 430 15.30 6.01 8.72
N LYS A 431 14.05 5.93 8.24
CA LYS A 431 13.73 5.34 6.93
C LYS A 431 14.24 6.18 5.76
N VAL A 432 14.11 7.51 5.86
CA VAL A 432 14.51 8.46 4.82
C VAL A 432 16.03 8.67 4.79
N SER A 433 16.69 8.61 5.96
CA SER A 433 18.14 8.77 6.14
C SER A 433 18.66 7.79 7.20
N PRO A 434 18.96 6.54 6.84
CA PRO A 434 19.36 5.48 7.78
C PRO A 434 20.52 5.86 8.70
N GLY A 435 20.32 5.68 10.02
CA GLY A 435 21.31 5.93 11.06
C GLY A 435 21.34 7.38 11.57
N ILE A 436 20.44 8.25 11.10
CA ILE A 436 20.36 9.64 11.58
C ILE A 436 19.72 9.76 12.96
N VAL A 437 18.91 8.78 13.37
CA VAL A 437 18.23 8.77 14.66
C VAL A 437 19.10 8.09 15.72
N ASN A 438 19.49 8.84 16.74
CA ASN A 438 19.99 8.26 17.97
C ASN A 438 18.83 7.65 18.77
N TRP A 439 18.58 6.36 18.58
CA TRP A 439 17.53 5.61 19.29
C TRP A 439 17.75 5.48 20.80
N LYS A 440 18.97 5.71 21.32
CA LYS A 440 19.26 5.63 22.78
C LYS A 440 18.61 6.76 23.59
N VAL A 441 18.25 7.87 22.95
CA VAL A 441 17.59 9.03 23.58
C VAL A 441 16.11 9.17 23.17
N ALA A 442 15.61 8.25 22.34
CA ALA A 442 14.23 8.25 21.88
C ALA A 442 13.33 7.46 22.84
N ASN A 443 12.21 8.07 23.26
CA ASN A 443 11.24 7.46 24.15
C ASN A 443 10.19 6.67 23.35
N LYS A 444 10.18 5.33 23.46
CA LYS A 444 9.21 4.46 22.79
C LYS A 444 7.79 4.60 23.40
N PRO A 445 6.72 4.69 22.59
CA PRO A 445 5.34 4.65 23.07
C PRO A 445 4.98 3.33 23.80
N PRO A 446 4.01 3.34 24.74
CA PRO A 446 3.16 4.47 25.13
C PRO A 446 3.85 5.46 26.10
N ILE A 447 3.85 6.74 25.73
CA ILE A 447 4.53 7.80 26.51
C ILE A 447 3.54 8.46 27.50
N LYS A 448 3.67 8.14 28.79
CA LYS A 448 2.83 8.74 29.87
C LYS A 448 3.26 10.17 30.24
N LEU A 449 4.55 10.45 30.26
CA LEU A 449 5.10 11.73 30.74
C LEU A 449 5.20 12.75 29.58
N PRO A 450 4.56 13.94 29.66
CA PRO A 450 4.54 14.89 28.54
C PRO A 450 5.92 15.33 28.05
N PHE A 451 6.88 15.56 28.95
CA PHE A 451 8.22 16.00 28.59
C PHE A 451 8.97 14.99 27.69
N LYS A 452 8.70 13.69 27.82
CA LYS A 452 9.27 12.65 26.95
C LYS A 452 8.77 12.72 25.50
N LYS A 453 7.55 13.24 25.27
CA LYS A 453 7.07 13.59 23.92
C LYS A 453 7.88 14.78 23.37
N VAL A 454 8.12 15.79 24.21
CA VAL A 454 8.91 16.99 23.85
C VAL A 454 10.37 16.61 23.54
N GLU A 455 10.99 15.68 24.28
CA GLU A 455 12.33 15.13 23.99
C GLU A 455 12.40 14.53 22.58
N ASN A 456 11.46 13.64 22.23
CA ASN A 456 11.37 13.06 20.88
C ASN A 456 11.20 14.14 19.81
N CYS A 457 10.26 15.06 20.00
CA CYS A 457 9.99 16.12 19.02
C CYS A 457 11.16 17.13 18.91
N ASN A 458 11.90 17.37 19.98
CA ASN A 458 13.14 18.16 19.96
C ASN A 458 14.24 17.46 19.14
N GLN A 459 14.34 16.13 19.23
CA GLN A 459 15.24 15.34 18.38
C GLN A 459 14.82 15.42 16.90
N VAL A 460 13.52 15.31 16.59
CA VAL A 460 12.96 15.49 15.23
C VAL A 460 13.34 16.86 14.64
N VAL A 461 13.17 17.94 15.41
CA VAL A 461 13.54 19.30 14.97
C VAL A 461 15.06 19.46 14.84
N LYS A 462 15.85 18.89 15.76
CA LYS A 462 17.32 18.90 15.69
C LYS A 462 17.81 18.21 14.42
N ILE A 463 17.28 17.03 14.10
CA ILE A 463 17.61 16.28 12.89
C ILE A 463 17.19 17.07 11.65
N GLY A 464 15.99 17.66 11.62
CA GLY A 464 15.57 18.50 10.49
C GLY A 464 16.52 19.69 10.24
N LYS A 465 17.02 20.34 11.31
CA LYS A 465 18.05 21.40 11.19
C LYS A 465 19.40 20.86 10.68
N GLN A 466 19.79 19.64 11.06
CA GLN A 466 20.98 18.97 10.50
C GLN A 466 20.81 18.68 8.99
N LEU A 467 19.61 18.23 8.58
CA LEU A 467 19.19 18.03 7.20
C LEU A 467 18.92 19.32 6.40
N LYS A 468 19.24 20.49 6.98
CA LYS A 468 19.08 21.83 6.38
C LYS A 468 17.63 22.21 6.04
N PHE A 469 16.65 21.67 6.77
CA PHE A 469 15.26 22.11 6.66
C PHE A 469 15.13 23.55 7.19
N SER A 470 14.32 24.36 6.52
CA SER A 470 13.88 25.67 7.01
C SER A 470 12.87 25.47 8.13
N LEU A 471 13.39 25.46 9.36
CA LEU A 471 12.64 25.27 10.62
C LEU A 471 12.73 26.53 11.49
N VAL A 472 12.54 27.70 10.87
CA VAL A 472 12.46 28.99 11.55
C VAL A 472 11.23 28.96 12.45
N ASN A 473 11.41 29.25 13.74
CA ASN A 473 10.36 29.26 14.77
C ASN A 473 9.58 27.93 14.93
N ILE A 474 10.19 26.78 14.61
CA ILE A 474 9.65 25.45 14.94
C ILE A 474 10.47 24.85 16.09
N ALA A 475 9.79 24.50 17.18
CA ALA A 475 10.29 23.78 18.33
C ALA A 475 9.59 22.42 18.49
N GLY A 476 10.14 21.52 19.32
CA GLY A 476 9.53 20.21 19.56
C GLY A 476 8.14 20.32 20.21
N ASN A 477 7.92 21.36 21.01
CA ASN A 477 6.63 21.59 21.66
C ASN A 477 5.49 21.89 20.66
N ASP A 478 5.75 22.53 19.52
CA ASP A 478 4.73 22.82 18.50
C ASP A 478 4.16 21.53 17.89
N ILE A 479 5.00 20.51 17.73
CA ILE A 479 4.62 19.17 17.27
C ILE A 479 3.78 18.47 18.35
N VAL A 480 4.18 18.56 19.62
CA VAL A 480 3.41 18.00 20.75
C VAL A 480 2.04 18.67 20.90
N GLN A 481 1.95 19.97 20.62
CA GLN A 481 0.70 20.73 20.61
C GLN A 481 -0.20 20.43 19.40
N GLY A 482 0.28 19.72 18.37
CA GLY A 482 -0.53 19.38 17.19
C GLY A 482 -0.69 20.53 16.21
N ASN A 483 0.29 21.45 16.11
CA ASN A 483 0.19 22.61 15.22
C ASN A 483 0.15 22.18 13.73
N LYS A 484 -1.07 22.10 13.17
CA LYS A 484 -1.37 21.57 11.84
C LYS A 484 -0.44 22.17 10.76
N LYS A 485 -0.28 23.50 10.74
CA LYS A 485 0.56 24.24 9.77
C LYS A 485 2.04 23.87 9.87
N LEU A 486 2.59 23.77 11.08
CA LEU A 486 4.01 23.46 11.28
C LEU A 486 4.32 21.98 11.02
N ILE A 487 3.38 21.08 11.33
CA ILE A 487 3.46 19.66 10.99
C ILE A 487 3.48 19.48 9.46
N LEU A 488 2.54 20.07 8.71
CA LEU A 488 2.53 19.99 7.24
C LEU A 488 3.79 20.61 6.62
N ALA A 489 4.29 21.74 7.15
CA ALA A 489 5.52 22.36 6.69
C ALA A 489 6.77 21.50 6.94
N TYR A 490 6.80 20.72 8.02
CA TYR A 490 7.86 19.75 8.29
C TYR A 490 7.76 18.53 7.36
N LEU A 491 6.56 17.95 7.24
CA LEU A 491 6.31 16.77 6.40
C LEU A 491 6.59 17.02 4.92
N TRP A 492 6.23 18.21 4.41
CA TRP A 492 6.60 18.64 3.06
C TRP A 492 8.11 18.62 2.85
N GLN A 493 8.88 19.21 3.79
CA GLN A 493 10.34 19.25 3.67
C GLN A 493 10.96 17.87 3.76
N LEU A 494 10.41 16.97 4.59
CA LEU A 494 10.86 15.58 4.69
C LEU A 494 10.55 14.77 3.41
N MET A 495 9.37 14.95 2.83
CA MET A 495 8.98 14.31 1.56
C MET A 495 9.83 14.82 0.39
N ARG A 496 10.05 16.15 0.29
CA ARG A 496 10.95 16.74 -0.71
C ARG A 496 12.39 16.27 -0.51
N PHE A 497 12.87 16.16 0.74
CA PHE A 497 14.20 15.62 1.02
C PHE A 497 14.31 14.15 0.62
N ASN A 498 13.30 13.32 0.89
CA ASN A 498 13.28 11.92 0.49
C ASN A 498 13.45 11.73 -1.04
N ILE A 499 12.65 12.44 -1.86
CA ILE A 499 12.76 12.30 -3.31
C ILE A 499 14.11 12.82 -3.85
N LEU A 500 14.65 13.89 -3.25
CA LEU A 500 16.00 14.36 -3.58
C LEU A 500 17.09 13.36 -3.16
N GLN A 501 16.98 12.68 -2.01
CA GLN A 501 17.90 11.59 -1.65
C GLN A 501 17.79 10.40 -2.59
N LEU A 502 16.57 10.03 -3.02
CA LEU A 502 16.36 8.94 -3.99
C LEU A 502 17.05 9.25 -5.33
N LEU A 503 16.88 10.45 -5.87
CA LEU A 503 17.61 10.92 -7.06
C LEU A 503 19.14 10.96 -6.81
N LYS A 504 19.56 11.44 -5.64
CA LYS A 504 20.97 11.50 -5.21
C LYS A 504 21.61 10.12 -5.01
N ASN A 505 20.83 9.05 -4.88
CA ASN A 505 21.35 7.68 -4.77
C ASN A 505 21.55 6.98 -6.13
N LEU A 506 20.99 7.51 -7.21
CA LEU A 506 21.21 7.04 -8.60
C LEU A 506 22.46 7.67 -9.27
N ARG A 507 23.39 8.21 -8.46
CA ARG A 507 24.46 9.13 -8.87
C ARG A 507 25.63 8.54 -9.69
N SER A 508 25.50 7.34 -10.26
CA SER A 508 26.46 6.87 -11.28
C SER A 508 26.47 7.74 -12.55
N HIS A 509 25.41 8.53 -12.78
CA HIS A 509 25.21 9.33 -14.00
C HIS A 509 25.42 10.85 -13.83
N SER A 510 25.76 11.35 -12.65
CA SER A 510 25.98 12.79 -12.44
C SER A 510 27.17 13.05 -11.51
N HIS A 511 28.17 13.76 -12.03
CA HIS A 511 29.49 13.98 -11.42
C HIS A 511 29.43 14.78 -10.09
N GLY A 512 29.04 14.12 -9.00
CA GLY A 512 29.09 14.61 -7.62
C GLY A 512 28.04 15.68 -7.23
N LYS A 513 27.59 16.51 -8.18
CA LYS A 513 26.70 17.66 -7.92
C LYS A 513 25.38 17.27 -7.24
N GLU A 514 24.92 18.10 -6.31
CA GLU A 514 23.60 17.95 -5.70
C GLU A 514 22.50 18.33 -6.69
N ILE A 515 21.46 17.50 -6.79
CA ILE A 515 20.31 17.75 -7.65
C ILE A 515 19.39 18.75 -6.96
N THR A 516 19.10 19.86 -7.63
CA THR A 516 18.16 20.90 -7.16
C THR A 516 16.87 20.89 -7.97
N ASP A 517 15.85 21.59 -7.47
CA ASP A 517 14.55 21.76 -8.15
C ASP A 517 14.73 22.36 -9.57
N VAL A 518 15.74 23.23 -9.74
CA VAL A 518 16.13 23.81 -11.03
C VAL A 518 16.72 22.76 -11.99
N ASP A 519 17.50 21.81 -11.47
CA ASP A 519 18.07 20.73 -12.29
C ASP A 519 16.98 19.72 -12.72
N ILE A 520 15.98 19.46 -11.86
CA ILE A 520 14.79 18.65 -12.20
C ILE A 520 13.96 19.33 -13.30
N LEU A 521 13.74 20.65 -13.19
CA LEU A 521 13.03 21.43 -14.20
C LEU A 521 13.77 21.43 -15.54
N ARG A 522 15.09 21.66 -15.51
CA ARG A 522 15.93 21.62 -16.72
C ARG A 522 15.88 20.24 -17.37
N TRP A 523 16.03 19.17 -16.58
CA TRP A 523 15.96 17.79 -17.08
C TRP A 523 14.65 17.52 -17.82
N ALA A 524 13.50 17.89 -17.24
CA ALA A 524 12.20 17.66 -17.85
C ALA A 524 12.03 18.41 -19.17
N ASN A 525 12.38 19.70 -19.21
CA ASN A 525 12.34 20.50 -20.45
C ASN A 525 13.27 19.94 -21.53
N THR A 526 14.51 19.58 -21.19
CA THR A 526 15.44 18.94 -22.14
C THR A 526 14.90 17.60 -22.63
N LYS A 527 14.26 16.81 -21.77
CA LYS A 527 13.70 15.50 -22.12
C LYS A 527 12.52 15.61 -23.10
N VAL A 528 11.64 16.61 -22.91
CA VAL A 528 10.52 16.91 -23.81
C VAL A 528 11.00 17.50 -25.14
N SER A 529 11.92 18.48 -25.10
CA SER A 529 12.51 19.09 -26.31
C SER A 529 13.24 18.06 -27.18
N ASN A 530 13.98 17.12 -26.58
CA ASN A 530 14.65 16.03 -27.29
C ASN A 530 13.68 15.01 -27.96
N SER A 531 12.38 15.07 -27.66
CA SER A 531 11.35 14.27 -28.35
C SER A 531 10.66 15.01 -29.51
N GLY A 532 11.12 16.23 -29.84
CA GLY A 532 10.62 17.05 -30.94
C GLY A 532 9.46 17.98 -30.56
N SER A 533 8.99 17.93 -29.31
CA SER A 533 7.97 18.87 -28.82
C SER A 533 8.55 20.27 -28.54
N GLN A 534 7.69 21.28 -28.67
CA GLN A 534 7.95 22.67 -28.31
C GLN A 534 7.45 23.03 -26.90
N SER A 535 6.68 22.15 -26.23
CA SER A 535 6.13 22.42 -24.90
C SER A 535 7.25 22.52 -23.86
N ARG A 536 7.14 23.52 -22.98
CA ARG A 536 8.14 23.84 -21.97
C ARG A 536 7.46 24.44 -20.74
N MET A 537 8.00 24.15 -19.55
CA MET A 537 7.64 24.85 -18.31
C MET A 537 8.76 25.77 -17.83
N ASP A 538 8.45 27.01 -17.48
CA ASP A 538 9.44 27.92 -16.88
C ASP A 538 9.51 27.79 -15.35
N SER A 539 8.45 27.29 -14.72
CA SER A 539 8.45 26.93 -13.29
C SER A 539 7.40 25.86 -12.99
N PHE A 540 7.53 25.19 -11.84
CA PHE A 540 6.49 24.28 -11.33
C PHE A 540 5.18 24.99 -10.89
N LYS A 541 5.06 26.31 -11.11
CA LYS A 541 3.85 27.12 -10.88
C LYS A 541 3.17 27.55 -12.18
N ASP A 542 3.72 27.19 -13.34
CA ASP A 542 3.24 27.64 -14.64
C ASP A 542 1.81 27.13 -14.90
N LYS A 543 0.90 28.04 -15.27
CA LYS A 543 -0.52 27.73 -15.46
C LYS A 543 -0.81 26.94 -16.74
N SER A 544 0.14 26.91 -17.69
CA SER A 544 0.12 25.99 -18.84
C SER A 544 -0.07 24.54 -18.39
N LEU A 545 0.61 24.12 -17.32
CA LEU A 545 0.61 22.75 -16.77
C LEU A 545 -0.78 22.22 -16.37
N SER A 546 -1.81 23.07 -16.28
CA SER A 546 -3.18 22.66 -15.96
C SER A 546 -3.86 21.83 -17.06
N ASP A 547 -3.38 21.89 -18.31
CA ASP A 547 -3.87 21.07 -19.42
C ASP A 547 -3.37 19.60 -19.36
N GLY A 548 -2.26 19.36 -18.65
CA GLY A 548 -1.59 18.08 -18.55
C GLY A 548 -0.73 17.66 -19.77
N ILE A 549 -0.75 18.41 -20.87
CA ILE A 549 -0.08 18.06 -22.14
C ILE A 549 1.42 17.88 -21.93
N PHE A 550 2.08 18.82 -21.25
CA PHE A 550 3.51 18.74 -20.92
C PHE A 550 3.89 17.43 -20.19
N PHE A 551 3.03 16.94 -19.29
CA PHE A 551 3.29 15.69 -18.57
C PHE A 551 3.08 14.45 -19.42
N LEU A 552 2.11 14.47 -20.33
CA LEU A 552 1.89 13.39 -21.29
C LEU A 552 3.06 13.29 -22.27
N GLU A 553 3.56 14.42 -22.76
CA GLU A 553 4.77 14.48 -23.58
C GLU A 553 6.00 13.98 -22.81
N LEU A 554 6.19 14.42 -21.57
CA LEU A 554 7.29 13.97 -20.71
C LEU A 554 7.24 12.44 -20.48
N LEU A 555 6.07 11.88 -20.19
CA LEU A 555 5.86 10.44 -20.03
C LEU A 555 6.15 9.68 -21.33
N SER A 556 5.68 10.18 -22.47
CA SER A 556 5.94 9.62 -23.80
C SER A 556 7.43 9.67 -24.18
N ALA A 557 8.14 10.75 -23.83
CA ALA A 557 9.58 10.89 -24.04
C ALA A 557 10.41 9.99 -23.10
N VAL A 558 9.92 9.74 -21.89
CA VAL A 558 10.56 8.87 -20.88
C VAL A 558 10.38 7.39 -21.20
N GLN A 559 9.16 6.97 -21.56
CA GLN A 559 8.86 5.62 -22.03
C GLN A 559 8.02 5.71 -23.31
N PRO A 560 8.62 5.52 -24.49
CA PRO A 560 7.88 5.43 -25.74
C PRO A 560 6.78 4.36 -25.67
N ARG A 561 5.61 4.66 -26.24
CA ARG A 561 4.38 3.83 -26.19
C ARG A 561 3.66 3.76 -24.83
N SER A 562 4.10 4.47 -23.79
CA SER A 562 3.37 4.53 -22.50
C SER A 562 2.09 5.36 -22.58
N VAL A 563 2.03 6.33 -23.49
CA VAL A 563 0.90 7.23 -23.74
C VAL A 563 0.22 6.83 -25.04
N ASN A 564 -1.11 6.67 -25.01
CA ASN A 564 -1.92 6.60 -26.22
C ASN A 564 -2.55 7.98 -26.51
N TRP A 565 -1.99 8.68 -27.49
CA TRP A 565 -2.42 10.00 -27.92
C TRP A 565 -3.87 10.05 -28.42
N SER A 566 -4.47 8.94 -28.84
CA SER A 566 -5.90 8.90 -29.23
C SER A 566 -6.87 9.06 -28.04
N LEU A 567 -6.36 9.06 -26.80
CA LEU A 567 -7.13 9.17 -25.56
C LEU A 567 -6.86 10.48 -24.82
N VAL A 568 -5.91 11.28 -25.34
CA VAL A 568 -5.54 12.59 -24.81
C VAL A 568 -6.52 13.62 -25.38
N THR A 569 -6.91 14.59 -24.54
CA THR A 569 -7.77 15.71 -24.93
C THR A 569 -6.99 17.02 -24.92
N GLU A 570 -7.51 18.05 -25.59
CA GLU A 570 -6.85 19.37 -25.69
C GLU A 570 -6.74 20.11 -24.35
N GLY A 571 -7.45 19.67 -23.29
CA GLY A 571 -7.33 20.26 -21.96
C GLY A 571 -7.95 21.66 -21.82
N VAL A 572 -8.93 22.01 -22.66
CA VAL A 572 -9.59 23.32 -22.66
C VAL A 572 -10.62 23.42 -21.54
N THR A 573 -11.51 22.43 -21.41
CA THR A 573 -12.52 22.38 -20.32
C THR A 573 -11.99 21.69 -19.07
N ASP A 574 -12.59 21.96 -17.91
CA ASP A 574 -12.15 21.35 -16.65
C ASP A 574 -12.34 19.82 -16.62
N GLU A 575 -13.34 19.29 -17.34
CA GLU A 575 -13.52 17.85 -17.56
C GLU A 575 -12.38 17.26 -18.40
N GLN A 576 -11.97 17.96 -19.47
CA GLN A 576 -10.83 17.56 -20.30
C GLN A 576 -9.53 17.55 -19.50
N LYS A 577 -9.27 18.61 -18.73
CA LYS A 577 -8.12 18.69 -17.81
C LYS A 577 -8.15 17.55 -16.79
N LYS A 578 -9.31 17.23 -16.22
CA LYS A 578 -9.49 16.12 -15.27
C LYS A 578 -9.27 14.75 -15.92
N MET A 579 -9.72 14.54 -17.15
CA MET A 579 -9.43 13.33 -17.92
C MET A 579 -7.92 13.17 -18.20
N ASN A 580 -7.25 14.25 -18.61
CA ASN A 580 -5.80 14.23 -18.82
C ASN A 580 -5.04 13.98 -17.50
N ALA A 581 -5.38 14.69 -16.42
CA ALA A 581 -4.75 14.57 -15.11
C ALA A 581 -4.88 13.17 -14.50
N THR A 582 -6.07 12.55 -14.59
CA THR A 582 -6.30 11.17 -14.12
C THR A 582 -5.50 10.15 -14.95
N TYR A 583 -5.38 10.38 -16.26
CA TYR A 583 -4.57 9.55 -17.16
C TYR A 583 -3.07 9.65 -16.85
N ILE A 584 -2.54 10.87 -16.64
CA ILE A 584 -1.14 11.14 -16.24
C ILE A 584 -0.77 10.39 -14.96
N ILE A 585 -1.61 10.52 -13.92
CA ILE A 585 -1.38 9.84 -12.63
C ILE A 585 -1.36 8.32 -12.82
N SER A 586 -2.28 7.79 -13.64
CA SER A 586 -2.37 6.36 -13.90
C SER A 586 -1.16 5.84 -14.68
N ILE A 587 -0.72 6.53 -15.74
CA ILE A 587 0.50 6.15 -16.47
C ILE A 587 1.74 6.25 -15.57
N ALA A 588 1.91 7.33 -14.81
CA ALA A 588 3.05 7.47 -13.91
C ALA A 588 3.10 6.35 -12.86
N ARG A 589 1.94 5.97 -12.26
CA ARG A 589 1.83 4.81 -11.36
C ARG A 589 2.12 3.49 -12.05
N LYS A 590 1.69 3.31 -13.31
CA LYS A 590 1.92 2.12 -14.17
C LYS A 590 3.40 1.92 -14.49
N LEU A 591 4.14 2.99 -14.79
CA LEU A 591 5.60 2.94 -14.95
C LEU A 591 6.27 2.48 -13.64
N GLY A 592 5.84 3.05 -12.51
CA GLY A 592 6.37 2.70 -11.19
C GLY A 592 6.51 3.87 -10.20
N CYS A 593 6.01 5.05 -10.55
CA CYS A 593 6.07 6.23 -9.69
C CYS A 593 5.12 6.05 -8.50
N SER A 594 5.66 6.01 -7.28
CA SER A 594 4.87 5.89 -6.04
C SER A 594 4.34 7.26 -5.61
N ILE A 595 3.34 7.77 -6.33
CA ILE A 595 2.81 9.13 -6.22
C ILE A 595 1.43 9.19 -5.56
N PHE A 596 1.23 10.23 -4.74
CA PHE A 596 0.05 10.42 -3.88
C PHE A 596 -0.80 11.65 -4.24
N LEU A 597 -0.39 12.45 -5.24
CA LEU A 597 -1.18 13.59 -5.71
C LEU A 597 -2.49 13.17 -6.38
N LEU A 598 -3.42 14.13 -6.46
CA LEU A 598 -4.74 13.98 -7.05
C LEU A 598 -4.83 14.68 -8.42
N PRO A 599 -5.83 14.37 -9.26
CA PRO A 599 -6.06 15.10 -10.51
C PRO A 599 -6.18 16.61 -10.29
N GLU A 600 -6.85 17.01 -9.20
CA GLU A 600 -7.03 18.41 -8.81
C GLU A 600 -5.70 19.13 -8.54
N ASP A 601 -4.66 18.44 -8.04
CA ASP A 601 -3.33 19.03 -7.82
C ASP A 601 -2.59 19.37 -9.12
N ILE A 602 -2.96 18.74 -10.24
CA ILE A 602 -2.46 19.08 -11.58
C ILE A 602 -3.23 20.27 -12.14
N ILE A 603 -4.57 20.22 -12.09
CA ILE A 603 -5.47 21.27 -12.61
C ILE A 603 -5.22 22.62 -11.91
N GLU A 604 -5.08 22.62 -10.58
CA GLU A 604 -4.81 23.82 -9.78
C GLU A 604 -3.34 24.31 -9.91
N VAL A 605 -2.45 23.46 -10.43
CA VAL A 605 -0.99 23.61 -10.48
C VAL A 605 -0.38 23.76 -9.08
N ASN A 606 -0.56 22.72 -8.26
CA ASN A 606 0.05 22.62 -6.93
C ASN A 606 1.55 22.31 -7.05
N GLN A 607 2.38 23.37 -7.11
CA GLN A 607 3.84 23.30 -7.26
C GLN A 607 4.57 22.21 -6.45
N LYS A 608 4.09 21.90 -5.23
CA LYS A 608 4.66 20.84 -4.38
C LYS A 608 4.50 19.48 -5.04
N MET A 609 3.29 19.19 -5.50
CA MET A 609 2.91 17.93 -6.13
C MET A 609 3.45 17.81 -7.56
N ILE A 610 3.47 18.91 -8.31
CA ILE A 610 4.09 19.01 -9.65
C ILE A 610 5.60 18.69 -9.58
N LEU A 611 6.33 19.25 -8.60
CA LEU A 611 7.73 18.89 -8.34
C LEU A 611 7.87 17.40 -8.01
N THR A 612 7.06 16.87 -7.09
CA THR A 612 7.10 15.45 -6.69
C THR A 612 6.80 14.50 -7.84
N LEU A 613 5.83 14.82 -8.71
CA LEU A 613 5.52 14.05 -9.92
C LEU A 613 6.71 14.03 -10.88
N THR A 614 7.23 15.20 -11.25
CA THR A 614 8.38 15.35 -12.17
C THR A 614 9.60 14.60 -11.65
N ALA A 615 9.92 14.77 -10.36
CA ALA A 615 11.05 14.12 -9.70
C ALA A 615 10.87 12.59 -9.60
N SER A 616 9.64 12.09 -9.45
CA SER A 616 9.35 10.65 -9.46
C SER A 616 9.54 10.03 -10.85
N ILE A 617 9.10 10.72 -11.90
CA ILE A 617 9.31 10.30 -13.30
C ILE A 617 10.81 10.29 -13.62
N MET A 618 11.55 11.34 -13.21
CA MET A 618 13.01 11.41 -13.34
C MET A 618 13.72 10.26 -12.60
N TYR A 619 13.31 9.97 -11.36
CA TYR A 619 13.86 8.87 -10.56
C TYR A 619 13.64 7.51 -11.25
N TRP A 620 12.45 7.28 -11.79
CA TRP A 620 12.15 6.06 -12.52
C TRP A 620 13.00 5.92 -13.78
N PHE A 621 13.12 6.98 -14.58
CA PHE A 621 13.93 6.99 -15.81
C PHE A 621 15.40 6.71 -15.52
N LEU A 622 15.99 7.40 -14.54
CA LEU A 622 17.41 7.24 -14.16
C LEU A 622 17.72 5.90 -13.47
N LYS A 623 16.70 5.16 -13.04
CA LYS A 623 16.85 3.81 -12.45
C LYS A 623 16.93 2.72 -13.50
N GLN A 624 16.49 2.97 -14.74
CA GLN A 624 16.66 2.00 -15.82
C GLN A 624 18.15 1.81 -16.15
N PRO A 625 18.59 0.57 -16.45
CA PRO A 625 19.93 0.36 -17.00
C PRO A 625 20.00 1.06 -18.37
N VAL A 626 21.06 1.81 -18.62
CA VAL A 626 21.31 2.41 -19.94
C VAL A 626 21.57 1.28 -20.93
N GLU A 627 20.63 1.06 -21.86
CA GLU A 627 20.96 0.38 -23.11
C GLU A 627 21.82 1.34 -23.93
N GLU A 628 23.08 0.94 -24.16
CA GLU A 628 23.94 1.59 -25.15
C GLU A 628 23.29 1.42 -26.52
N LYS A 629 22.56 2.44 -26.97
CA LYS A 629 22.19 2.53 -28.39
C LYS A 629 23.50 2.63 -29.17
N PRO A 630 23.73 1.78 -30.19
CA PRO A 630 24.87 1.98 -31.07
C PRO A 630 24.75 3.37 -31.69
N ALA A 631 25.84 4.15 -31.58
CA ALA A 631 25.87 5.48 -32.14
C ALA A 631 25.60 5.39 -33.65
N ALA A 632 24.57 6.10 -34.12
CA ALA A 632 24.36 6.25 -35.55
C ALA A 632 25.58 6.98 -36.12
N THR A 633 26.36 6.28 -36.94
CA THR A 633 27.44 6.87 -37.72
C THR A 633 26.85 7.94 -38.62
N SER A 634 27.32 9.17 -38.44
CA SER A 634 26.95 10.29 -39.29
C SER A 634 27.66 10.17 -40.63
N ASP A 635 26.99 9.54 -41.60
CA ASP A 635 27.43 9.59 -43.00
C ASP A 635 27.21 11.00 -43.55
N SER A 636 28.23 11.84 -43.38
CA SER A 636 28.37 13.08 -44.13
C SER A 636 29.11 12.78 -45.43
N GLU A 637 28.37 12.61 -46.53
CA GLU A 637 28.96 12.56 -47.87
C GLU A 637 29.72 13.86 -48.17
N ASN A 638 31.02 13.74 -48.45
CA ASN A 638 31.75 14.62 -49.36
C ASN A 638 33.02 13.91 -49.80
N GLY A 639 33.06 13.49 -51.07
CA GLY A 639 34.11 12.62 -51.58
C GLY A 639 35.38 13.35 -52.01
N SER A 640 36.47 12.60 -52.06
CA SER A 640 37.56 12.83 -53.02
C SER A 640 38.20 11.49 -53.40
N GLN A 641 38.71 11.42 -54.63
CA GLN A 641 39.09 10.19 -55.32
C GLN A 641 40.47 9.69 -54.90
N LEU A 642 40.68 8.37 -54.93
CA LEU A 642 41.83 7.77 -55.61
C LEU A 642 41.67 6.25 -55.77
N GLU A 643 41.65 5.78 -57.01
CA GLU A 643 41.68 4.35 -57.35
C GLU A 643 43.09 3.78 -57.12
N THR A 644 43.20 2.50 -56.75
CA THR A 644 44.38 1.71 -57.13
C THR A 644 44.07 0.20 -57.19
N LEU A 645 43.85 -0.25 -58.43
CA LEU A 645 44.31 -1.52 -59.00
C LEU A 645 44.20 -2.83 -58.18
N SER A 646 43.31 -3.69 -58.67
CA SER A 646 43.32 -5.14 -58.52
C SER A 646 44.65 -5.82 -58.94
N ASN A 647 45.01 -6.92 -58.27
CA ASN A 647 45.64 -8.07 -58.95
C ASN A 647 45.41 -9.39 -58.19
N SER A 648 45.45 -10.48 -58.96
CA SER A 648 45.02 -11.85 -58.63
C SER A 648 46.15 -12.82 -58.28
N THR A 649 45.86 -13.89 -57.50
CA THR A 649 46.39 -15.29 -57.58
C THR A 649 45.71 -16.10 -56.45
N THR A 650 45.06 -17.28 -56.61
CA THR A 650 45.58 -18.65 -56.92
C THR A 650 46.75 -19.07 -56.01
N ASP A 651 46.95 -20.27 -55.42
CA ASP A 651 46.28 -21.59 -55.30
C ASP A 651 47.06 -22.33 -54.16
N ASP A 652 46.68 -23.45 -53.50
CA ASP A 652 45.46 -24.25 -53.31
C ASP A 652 45.75 -25.30 -52.18
N SER A 653 44.78 -26.12 -51.74
CA SER A 653 44.94 -27.40 -50.99
C SER A 653 45.37 -27.30 -49.49
N ALA A 654 45.03 -28.22 -48.58
CA ALA A 654 44.39 -29.54 -48.68
C ALA A 654 43.42 -29.85 -47.51
N SER A 655 42.58 -30.86 -47.73
CA SER A 655 41.57 -31.46 -46.83
C SER A 655 42.12 -32.51 -45.86
N GLU A 656 41.39 -32.78 -44.76
CA GLU A 656 40.79 -34.11 -44.43
C GLU A 656 39.99 -34.00 -43.11
N SER A 657 38.67 -34.27 -43.11
CA SER A 657 38.00 -35.53 -42.70
C SER A 657 37.98 -35.75 -41.16
N SER A 658 36.90 -36.22 -40.51
CA SER A 658 35.59 -36.73 -40.96
C SER A 658 34.65 -36.92 -39.75
N VAL A 659 33.33 -36.87 -39.98
CA VAL A 659 32.23 -37.72 -39.42
C VAL A 659 32.30 -38.07 -37.90
N GLU A 660 31.30 -37.76 -37.07
CA GLU A 660 29.86 -38.08 -37.24
C GLU A 660 28.92 -37.05 -36.56
#